data_AF-A0A352DTJ6-F1
#
_entry.id   AF-A0A352DTJ6-F1
#
_cell.length_a   1.000
_cell.length_b   1.000
_cell.length_c   1.000
_cell.angle_alpha   90.00
_cell.angle_beta   90.00
_cell.angle_gamma   90.00
#
_symmetry.space_group_name_H-M   'P 1'
#
loop_
_entity.id
_entity.type
_entity.pdbx_description
1 polymer ?
#
loop_
_entity_poly.entity_id
_entity_poly.type
_entity_poly.pdbx_seq_one_letter_code
_entity_poly.pdbx_strand_id
1 'polypeptide(L)'
;MRRRAIPRRARLTTERLERRHLLAASALTAAVAGDVLTLVGDDLDSTLSIRVDTSSVVLTPASDTRINGGDPGVAVTLQGVVRALKADLKGGNDSLTCDASAPLSLPGGATVQLGSGNNQLLFSTPGQKIMLGPVSLTAGIGSNSIGIASQAGGTIAGALTIKLGDGANDLSLANVTVTGPRISFTSGDGRDTVSATGLGGTAALAIVSGLGDAAVQVTDSTLGAVTVSAEQPTVSVTGSTLASAKVAGQFDTSLTLARSKVTGGVSASATATGGDVTVLMQSYSLGGDLAATTTGGGSAVRITLDAAGGAATSTGNLLARATGQDSSVTLTASSAVTFATAKTLTLQSSGSGGEVRAIFNGPLQAKSAALACLAEGVGGTVTVQNVAGFTVASATFAAWGDATVTGENASTSSIASTNDVRLKSGRGTARLAVPAALDVRGLSIEGRDAFFSFGGAARGTDDVRGSLSVRGLRQAEIALSPGGRLEVLGSLTCKAGLDATLRAESVTSVLDVRGTCTLQGTNVETSIGATGQIGGAFTATGTRRTTTTLVSDDFAFVQQATVTGGSGDDAFQSDAGVQFRNKLSLRLGNGQNRIAMTGDPDPAQAPAVAGAMSIVTGTGADQILLVNTMLASTLSCLTGGGADEFSATKACTFAGNVTLSMDAGSDRLLLGTADDGTAAVIFQGTLTANLGAENDLLRLGIALAAGGDANSRVEFVKTGSTIQGGPGVNVFNSAASQYSGLPDGSIMGFATEPT
;
A
#
# COMPACT_ATOMS: atom_id res chain seq x y z
N MET A 1 79.52 54.35 -29.32
CA MET A 1 78.10 54.30 -28.90
C MET A 1 78.01 53.99 -27.42
N ARG A 2 77.33 54.84 -26.65
CA ARG A 2 77.12 54.72 -25.20
C ARG A 2 76.12 53.60 -24.88
N ARG A 3 76.44 52.69 -23.96
CA ARG A 3 75.45 51.92 -23.19
C ARG A 3 75.57 52.26 -21.72
N ARG A 4 74.48 52.83 -21.18
CA ARG A 4 74.30 53.28 -19.79
C ARG A 4 74.09 52.04 -18.91
N ALA A 5 74.97 51.82 -17.93
CA ALA A 5 74.78 50.82 -16.89
C ALA A 5 73.85 51.38 -15.79
N ILE A 6 72.79 50.64 -15.46
CA ILE A 6 71.84 50.96 -14.39
C ILE A 6 72.48 50.57 -13.03
N PRO A 7 72.42 51.41 -11.97
CA PRO A 7 72.93 51.05 -10.67
C PRO A 7 72.04 49.99 -10.01
N ARG A 8 72.61 48.83 -9.63
CA ARG A 8 71.95 47.84 -8.77
C ARG A 8 71.81 48.42 -7.36
N ARG A 9 70.57 48.55 -6.87
CA ARG A 9 70.27 48.90 -5.47
C ARG A 9 70.85 47.83 -4.53
N ALA A 10 71.44 48.29 -3.43
CA ALA A 10 71.93 47.43 -2.36
C ALA A 10 70.77 46.59 -1.78
N ARG A 11 70.94 45.26 -1.79
CA ARG A 11 70.07 44.32 -1.07
C ARG A 11 70.41 44.43 0.41
N LEU A 12 69.42 44.75 1.23
CA LEU A 12 69.53 44.62 2.69
C LEU A 12 69.56 43.11 3.02
N THR A 13 70.70 42.59 3.46
CA THR A 13 70.81 41.26 4.04
C THR A 13 70.40 41.36 5.51
N THR A 14 69.18 40.94 5.83
CA THR A 14 68.76 40.76 7.22
C THR A 14 69.28 39.41 7.70
N GLU A 15 70.19 39.41 8.68
CA GLU A 15 70.54 38.20 9.41
C GLU A 15 69.32 37.71 10.20
N ARG A 16 69.01 36.41 10.06
CA ARG A 16 67.90 35.77 10.75
C ARG A 16 68.33 35.54 12.20
N LEU A 17 67.76 36.30 13.15
CA LEU A 17 67.92 36.07 14.59
C LEU A 17 67.70 34.58 14.90
N GLU A 18 68.66 33.98 15.60
CA GLU A 18 68.58 32.60 16.09
C GLU A 18 67.27 32.41 16.86
N ARG A 19 66.45 31.43 16.46
CA ARG A 19 65.30 31.01 17.26
C ARG A 19 65.87 30.37 18.54
N ARG A 20 65.94 31.11 19.64
CA ARG A 20 66.00 30.49 20.97
C ARG A 20 64.69 29.73 21.15
N HIS A 21 64.70 28.44 20.84
CA HIS A 21 63.74 27.49 21.38
C HIS A 21 64.02 27.42 22.88
N LEU A 22 63.44 28.33 23.66
CA LEU A 22 63.25 28.09 25.08
C LEU A 22 62.30 26.90 25.14
N LEU A 23 62.78 25.75 25.59
CA LEU A 23 61.95 24.63 26.03
C LEU A 23 61.20 25.09 27.28
N ALA A 24 60.24 26.00 27.11
CA ALA A 24 59.36 26.41 28.20
C ALA A 24 58.35 25.27 28.37
N ALA A 25 58.40 24.61 29.53
CA ALA A 25 57.26 23.84 30.03
C ALA A 25 56.05 24.78 30.12
N SER A 26 54.83 24.25 29.92
CA SER A 26 53.62 25.08 29.96
C SER A 26 53.48 25.78 31.31
N ALA A 27 53.02 27.03 31.29
CA ALA A 27 52.89 27.88 32.46
C ALA A 27 51.41 28.08 32.85
N LEU A 28 50.86 27.14 33.62
CA LEU A 28 49.51 27.25 34.18
C LEU A 28 49.52 28.15 35.43
N THR A 29 48.60 29.11 35.48
CA THR A 29 48.32 29.91 36.69
C THR A 29 47.08 29.37 37.39
N ALA A 30 47.14 29.19 38.71
CA ALA A 30 46.04 28.68 39.51
C ALA A 30 45.83 29.47 40.81
N ALA A 31 44.59 29.86 41.11
CA ALA A 31 44.24 30.59 42.32
C ALA A 31 42.83 30.23 42.83
N VAL A 32 42.62 30.29 44.14
CA VAL A 32 41.29 30.19 44.78
C VAL A 32 40.89 31.55 45.31
N ALA A 33 39.77 32.09 44.84
CA ALA A 33 39.20 33.35 45.32
C ALA A 33 37.67 33.32 45.26
N GLY A 34 37.00 33.74 46.34
CA GLY A 34 35.53 33.79 46.40
C GLY A 34 34.86 32.44 46.14
N ASP A 35 35.40 31.36 46.70
CA ASP A 35 34.98 29.96 46.49
C ASP A 35 35.12 29.44 45.04
N VAL A 36 35.85 30.16 44.17
CA VAL A 36 36.11 29.75 42.78
C VAL A 36 37.57 29.39 42.60
N LEU A 37 37.84 28.16 42.12
CA LEU A 37 39.14 27.81 41.55
C LEU A 37 39.23 28.40 40.15
N THR A 38 40.22 29.26 39.91
CA THR A 38 40.54 29.82 38.59
C THR A 38 41.83 29.21 38.06
N LEU A 39 41.77 28.63 36.86
CA LEU A 39 42.91 28.12 36.09
C LEU A 39 43.07 28.93 34.81
N VAL A 40 44.29 29.38 34.49
CA VAL A 40 44.62 30.09 33.26
C VAL A 40 45.86 29.45 32.64
N GLY A 41 45.73 28.88 31.45
CA GLY A 41 46.82 28.28 30.67
C GLY A 41 47.50 29.28 29.72
N ASP A 42 48.41 28.74 28.91
CA ASP A 42 49.11 29.42 27.84
C ASP A 42 48.89 28.68 26.50
N ASP A 43 49.64 29.00 25.44
CA ASP A 43 49.47 28.35 24.13
C ASP A 43 50.21 26.99 24.02
N LEU A 44 50.58 26.37 25.14
CA LEU A 44 51.30 25.09 25.22
C LEU A 44 50.44 24.03 25.93
N ASP A 45 50.67 22.77 25.56
CA ASP A 45 50.00 21.61 26.13
C ASP A 45 50.08 21.61 27.67
N SER A 46 48.92 21.66 28.33
CA SER A 46 48.80 21.63 29.78
C SER A 46 47.99 20.42 30.24
N THR A 47 48.61 19.50 30.98
CA THR A 47 47.95 18.31 31.54
C THR A 47 47.92 18.37 33.06
N LEU A 48 46.73 18.29 33.67
CA LEU A 48 46.57 18.24 35.13
C LEU A 48 45.34 17.45 35.61
N SER A 49 45.38 17.07 36.89
CA SER A 49 44.25 16.50 37.64
C SER A 49 43.88 17.36 38.84
N ILE A 50 42.58 17.49 39.15
CA ILE A 50 42.07 18.25 40.29
C ILE A 50 41.45 17.35 41.36
N ARG A 51 41.77 17.59 42.63
CA ARG A 51 41.06 17.01 43.79
C ARG A 51 40.52 18.13 44.67
N VAL A 52 39.20 18.20 44.82
CA VAL A 52 38.53 19.19 45.67
C VAL A 52 38.25 18.57 47.03
N ASP A 53 38.99 19.01 48.04
CA ASP A 53 38.79 18.62 49.43
C ASP A 53 37.85 19.64 50.13
N THR A 54 37.53 19.43 51.41
CA THR A 54 36.60 20.29 52.16
C THR A 54 37.10 21.72 52.39
N SER A 55 38.42 21.93 52.45
CA SER A 55 39.04 23.23 52.76
C SER A 55 40.26 23.55 51.88
N SER A 56 40.53 22.73 50.86
CA SER A 56 41.65 22.91 49.95
C SER A 56 41.35 22.28 48.59
N VAL A 57 42.15 22.63 47.59
CA VAL A 57 42.19 21.92 46.31
C VAL A 57 43.62 21.52 45.99
N VAL A 58 43.82 20.27 45.56
CA VAL A 58 45.11 19.75 45.12
C VAL A 58 45.09 19.66 43.60
N LEU A 59 46.10 20.28 42.97
CA LEU A 59 46.33 20.26 41.54
C LEU A 59 47.57 19.42 41.27
N THR A 60 47.43 18.35 40.49
CA THR A 60 48.53 17.43 40.15
C THR A 60 48.85 17.57 38.66
N PRO A 61 49.88 18.35 38.28
CA PRO A 61 50.28 18.50 36.88
C PRO A 61 51.04 17.27 36.36
N ALA A 62 51.07 17.08 35.05
CA ALA A 62 52.00 16.16 34.38
C ALA A 62 53.45 16.65 34.45
N SER A 63 54.40 15.78 34.09
CA SER A 63 55.85 16.04 34.19
C SER A 63 56.37 17.21 33.35
N ASP A 64 55.56 17.72 32.43
CA ASP A 64 55.86 18.81 31.50
C ASP A 64 55.03 20.08 31.75
N THR A 65 54.11 20.06 32.72
CA THR A 65 53.23 21.17 33.08
C THR A 65 53.72 21.83 34.37
N ARG A 66 53.87 23.16 34.39
CA ARG A 66 54.20 23.94 35.60
C ARG A 66 52.96 24.67 36.10
N ILE A 67 52.80 24.76 37.43
CA ILE A 67 51.74 25.53 38.06
C ILE A 67 52.35 26.65 38.92
N ASN A 68 51.92 27.90 38.72
CA ASN A 68 52.36 29.08 39.49
C ASN A 68 53.89 29.28 39.54
N GLY A 69 54.59 28.93 38.45
CA GLY A 69 56.05 29.03 38.35
C GLY A 69 56.82 27.94 39.11
N GLY A 70 56.14 26.92 39.65
CA GLY A 70 56.76 25.77 40.30
C GLY A 70 57.54 24.86 39.33
N ASP A 71 58.17 23.83 39.89
CA ASP A 71 58.83 22.79 39.09
C ASP A 71 57.80 21.92 38.35
N PRO A 72 58.09 21.46 37.12
CA PRO A 72 57.18 20.62 36.34
C PRO A 72 56.80 19.33 37.10
N GLY A 73 55.53 18.91 37.03
CA GLY A 73 55.04 17.69 37.66
C GLY A 73 54.90 17.73 39.19
N VAL A 74 55.20 18.86 39.84
CA VAL A 74 55.04 19.02 41.28
C VAL A 74 53.61 19.48 41.61
N ALA A 75 52.92 18.71 42.46
CA ALA A 75 51.57 19.05 42.88
C ALA A 75 51.51 20.36 43.68
N VAL A 76 50.45 21.13 43.47
CA VAL A 76 50.19 22.40 44.15
C VAL A 76 48.91 22.29 44.97
N THR A 77 48.99 22.60 46.26
CA THR A 77 47.83 22.68 47.15
C THR A 77 47.45 24.14 47.38
N LEU A 78 46.24 24.51 46.99
CA LEU A 78 45.68 25.83 47.25
C LEU A 78 44.70 25.74 48.42
N GLN A 79 44.84 26.64 49.40
CA GLN A 79 43.94 26.70 50.55
C GLN A 79 42.66 27.45 50.21
N GLY A 80 41.53 27.01 50.77
CA GLY A 80 40.22 27.62 50.57
C GLY A 80 39.15 26.60 50.17
N VAL A 81 37.90 26.91 50.50
CA VAL A 81 36.75 26.14 50.03
C VAL A 81 36.58 26.39 48.54
N VAL A 82 36.40 25.34 47.73
CA VAL A 82 36.10 25.47 46.30
C VAL A 82 34.70 24.96 46.04
N ARG A 83 33.84 25.82 45.51
CA ARG A 83 32.47 25.49 45.12
C ARG A 83 32.26 25.57 43.61
N ALA A 84 33.11 26.30 42.90
CA ALA A 84 33.03 26.43 41.45
C ALA A 84 34.41 26.39 40.80
N LEU A 85 34.42 26.05 39.51
CA LEU A 85 35.61 26.02 38.67
C LEU A 85 35.47 27.02 37.51
N LYS A 86 36.52 27.79 37.27
CA LYS A 86 36.73 28.57 36.06
C LYS A 86 38.08 28.19 35.45
N ALA A 87 38.09 27.64 34.24
CA ALA A 87 39.34 27.29 33.55
C ALA A 87 39.37 27.95 32.16
N ASP A 88 40.51 28.48 31.77
CA ASP A 88 40.76 29.12 30.48
C ASP A 88 42.17 28.72 30.00
N LEU A 89 42.26 27.61 29.26
CA LEU A 89 43.52 26.92 28.95
C LEU A 89 44.18 27.40 27.65
N LYS A 90 43.51 28.27 26.88
CA LYS A 90 44.03 28.98 25.69
C LYS A 90 44.34 28.12 24.46
N GLY A 91 45.46 27.42 24.39
CA GLY A 91 45.85 26.70 23.19
C GLY A 91 46.83 25.58 23.50
N GLY A 92 46.92 24.60 22.62
CA GLY A 92 47.70 23.39 22.86
C GLY A 92 46.79 22.17 23.01
N ASN A 93 47.37 21.02 23.29
CA ASN A 93 46.60 19.80 23.59
C ASN A 93 46.44 19.69 25.10
N ASP A 94 45.44 20.38 25.64
CA ASP A 94 45.23 20.45 27.08
C ASP A 94 44.44 19.26 27.60
N SER A 95 44.75 18.81 28.82
CA SER A 95 44.01 17.74 29.51
C SER A 95 43.69 18.14 30.95
N LEU A 96 42.39 18.31 31.23
CA LEU A 96 41.87 18.62 32.56
C LEU A 96 41.05 17.44 33.09
N THR A 97 41.59 16.75 34.10
CA THR A 97 40.96 15.59 34.73
C THR A 97 40.60 15.87 36.20
N CYS A 98 39.80 15.00 36.82
CA CYS A 98 39.65 14.98 38.29
C CYS A 98 40.28 13.72 38.90
N ASP A 99 40.60 13.78 40.19
CA ASP A 99 41.11 12.64 40.94
C ASP A 99 40.04 11.54 41.00
N ALA A 100 40.33 10.40 40.37
CA ALA A 100 39.44 9.26 40.30
C ALA A 100 39.10 8.64 41.67
N SER A 101 39.94 8.87 42.69
CA SER A 101 39.80 8.28 44.02
C SER A 101 38.92 9.08 44.98
N ALA A 102 38.54 10.31 44.61
CA ALA A 102 37.79 11.23 45.45
C ALA A 102 36.48 11.68 44.77
N PRO A 103 35.44 12.06 45.52
CA PRO A 103 34.26 12.69 44.95
C PRO A 103 34.61 14.07 44.38
N LEU A 104 33.98 14.45 43.26
CA LEU A 104 34.07 15.81 42.71
C LEU A 104 32.81 16.59 43.08
N SER A 105 32.94 17.61 43.91
CA SER A 105 31.83 18.47 44.34
C SER A 105 32.08 19.94 44.00
N LEU A 106 31.34 20.45 43.02
CA LEU A 106 31.37 21.85 42.55
C LEU A 106 29.92 22.37 42.43
N PRO A 107 29.20 22.60 43.54
CA PRO A 107 27.79 22.99 43.51
C PRO A 107 27.53 24.36 42.86
N GLY A 108 28.54 25.23 42.81
CA GLY A 108 28.50 26.50 42.08
C GLY A 108 28.70 26.35 40.56
N GLY A 109 29.05 25.15 40.08
CA GLY A 109 29.20 24.84 38.66
C GLY A 109 30.65 24.90 38.15
N ALA A 110 30.80 24.70 36.84
CA ALA A 110 32.09 24.74 36.16
C ALA A 110 31.96 25.50 34.83
N THR A 111 32.88 26.44 34.58
CA THR A 111 33.04 27.12 33.29
C THR A 111 34.45 26.84 32.76
N VAL A 112 34.56 26.10 31.66
CA VAL A 112 35.84 25.64 31.11
C VAL A 112 35.98 26.09 29.66
N GLN A 113 37.07 26.77 29.34
CA GLN A 113 37.49 27.11 27.98
C GLN A 113 38.78 26.34 27.68
N LEU A 114 38.70 25.30 26.85
CA LEU A 114 39.84 24.46 26.50
C LEU A 114 40.69 25.05 25.36
N GLY A 115 40.20 26.06 24.65
CA GLY A 115 41.00 26.67 23.59
C GLY A 115 41.11 25.82 22.32
N SER A 116 42.11 26.12 21.48
CA SER A 116 42.37 25.34 20.24
C SER A 116 43.35 24.21 20.49
N GLY A 117 43.26 23.13 19.71
CA GLY A 117 44.08 21.92 19.84
C GLY A 117 43.25 20.69 20.20
N ASN A 118 43.90 19.54 20.40
CA ASN A 118 43.22 18.30 20.72
C ASN A 118 43.07 18.15 22.24
N ASN A 119 41.98 18.69 22.78
CA ASN A 119 41.83 18.81 24.23
C ASN A 119 41.06 17.65 24.86
N GLN A 120 41.29 17.41 26.15
CA GLN A 120 40.57 16.46 26.97
C GLN A 120 40.01 17.12 28.23
N LEU A 121 38.72 16.89 28.51
CA LEU A 121 38.16 17.09 29.83
C LEU A 121 37.58 15.78 30.33
N LEU A 122 38.04 15.28 31.47
CA LEU A 122 37.55 14.03 32.05
C LEU A 122 37.20 14.20 33.53
N PHE A 123 35.92 14.46 33.79
CA PHE A 123 35.34 14.40 35.13
C PHE A 123 34.73 13.02 35.35
N SER A 124 35.58 12.07 35.75
CA SER A 124 35.18 10.70 36.06
C SER A 124 35.72 10.28 37.41
N THR A 125 34.81 9.82 38.28
CA THR A 125 35.17 9.35 39.62
C THR A 125 34.60 7.93 39.82
N PRO A 126 35.30 6.87 39.37
CA PRO A 126 34.86 5.49 39.54
C PRO A 126 34.57 5.17 41.02
N GLY A 127 33.40 4.60 41.30
CA GLY A 127 32.95 4.33 42.67
C GLY A 127 32.60 5.53 43.55
N GLN A 128 32.79 6.78 43.08
CA GLN A 128 32.47 8.00 43.83
C GLN A 128 31.37 8.81 43.14
N LYS A 129 30.80 9.77 43.87
CA LYS A 129 29.76 10.67 43.37
C LYS A 129 30.36 11.93 42.74
N ILE A 130 29.76 12.36 41.65
CA ILE A 130 29.95 13.70 41.08
C ILE A 130 28.75 14.58 41.42
N MET A 131 29.00 15.76 41.99
CA MET A 131 27.99 16.79 42.27
C MET A 131 28.41 18.11 41.64
N LEU A 132 27.79 18.49 40.53
CA LEU A 132 28.08 19.75 39.84
C LEU A 132 26.85 20.67 39.89
N GLY A 133 27.07 21.98 39.91
CA GLY A 133 26.07 22.97 39.51
C GLY A 133 25.92 23.02 37.99
N PRO A 134 25.58 24.17 37.39
CA PRO A 134 25.60 24.36 35.94
C PRO A 134 27.02 24.15 35.37
N VAL A 135 27.11 23.53 34.20
CA VAL A 135 28.39 23.30 33.50
C VAL A 135 28.36 23.96 32.13
N SER A 136 29.36 24.77 31.84
CA SER A 136 29.58 25.41 30.54
C SER A 136 30.99 25.09 30.05
N LEU A 137 31.10 24.45 28.88
CA LEU A 137 32.37 24.07 28.28
C LEU A 137 32.46 24.63 26.86
N THR A 138 33.58 25.24 26.53
CA THR A 138 33.90 25.67 25.17
C THR A 138 35.27 25.18 24.72
N ALA A 139 35.39 24.65 23.51
CA ALA A 139 36.65 24.40 22.84
C ALA A 139 36.64 24.99 21.43
N GLY A 140 37.81 25.32 20.92
CA GLY A 140 38.04 25.79 19.56
C GLY A 140 38.23 24.65 18.57
N ILE A 141 39.03 24.89 17.55
CA ILE A 141 39.36 23.91 16.50
C ILE A 141 40.25 22.81 17.09
N GLY A 142 39.98 21.55 16.74
CA GLY A 142 40.73 20.37 17.12
C GLY A 142 39.82 19.22 17.54
N SER A 143 40.40 18.03 17.70
CA SER A 143 39.66 16.86 18.16
C SER A 143 39.58 16.84 19.69
N ASN A 144 38.40 17.16 20.23
CA ASN A 144 38.22 17.28 21.68
C ASN A 144 37.50 16.06 22.26
N SER A 145 37.93 15.58 23.43
CA SER A 145 37.33 14.46 24.16
C SER A 145 36.79 14.92 25.52
N ILE A 146 35.47 14.94 25.68
CA ILE A 146 34.77 15.42 26.88
C ILE A 146 34.05 14.25 27.57
N GLY A 147 34.37 13.99 28.83
CA GLY A 147 33.78 12.93 29.64
C GLY A 147 33.27 13.42 30.99
N ILE A 148 32.01 13.13 31.32
CA ILE A 148 31.43 13.32 32.66
C ILE A 148 30.75 12.02 33.10
N ALA A 149 31.31 11.33 34.09
CA ALA A 149 30.88 9.98 34.46
C ALA A 149 30.93 9.71 35.97
N SER A 150 29.83 9.18 36.54
CA SER A 150 29.73 8.89 37.98
C SER A 150 29.15 7.51 38.25
N GLN A 151 29.96 6.52 38.64
CA GLN A 151 29.46 5.16 38.88
C GLN A 151 28.59 5.05 40.15
N ALA A 152 28.74 5.94 41.13
CA ALA A 152 27.91 5.97 42.33
C ALA A 152 26.63 6.84 42.18
N GLY A 153 26.31 7.24 40.94
CA GLY A 153 25.24 8.19 40.62
C GLY A 153 25.68 9.64 40.88
N GLY A 154 25.70 10.45 39.83
CA GLY A 154 26.05 11.87 39.92
C GLY A 154 24.86 12.80 39.66
N THR A 155 25.00 14.06 40.02
CA THR A 155 24.00 15.10 39.73
C THR A 155 24.67 16.33 39.11
N ILE A 156 24.08 16.85 38.05
CA ILE A 156 24.35 18.18 37.48
C ILE A 156 23.12 19.05 37.75
N ALA A 157 23.21 19.87 38.79
CA ALA A 157 22.17 20.77 39.26
C ALA A 157 22.15 22.05 38.42
N GLY A 158 21.66 21.94 37.18
CA GLY A 158 21.61 23.05 36.25
C GLY A 158 21.70 22.59 34.80
N ALA A 159 21.85 23.55 33.89
CA ALA A 159 22.09 23.26 32.48
C ALA A 159 23.50 22.72 32.27
N LEU A 160 23.65 21.81 31.31
CA LEU A 160 24.93 21.35 30.77
C LEU A 160 25.06 21.89 29.34
N THR A 161 26.02 22.78 29.09
CA THR A 161 26.25 23.39 27.78
C THR A 161 27.68 23.12 27.33
N ILE A 162 27.83 22.50 26.17
CA ILE A 162 29.10 22.15 25.55
C ILE A 162 29.12 22.70 24.13
N LYS A 163 30.14 23.51 23.80
CA LYS A 163 30.34 24.07 22.47
C LYS A 163 31.76 23.81 21.99
N LEU A 164 31.92 23.00 20.96
CA LEU A 164 33.21 22.62 20.37
C LEU A 164 33.31 23.24 18.97
N GLY A 165 34.52 23.47 18.49
CA GLY A 165 34.78 23.93 17.13
C GLY A 165 34.83 22.77 16.13
N ASP A 166 35.48 23.02 15.00
CA ASP A 166 35.73 22.02 13.96
C ASP A 166 36.73 20.96 14.46
N GLY A 167 36.57 19.73 14.00
CA GLY A 167 37.36 18.57 14.40
C GLY A 167 36.49 17.37 14.76
N ALA A 168 37.09 16.20 14.92
CA ALA A 168 36.34 15.03 15.41
C ALA A 168 36.20 15.13 16.93
N ASN A 169 34.99 15.39 17.44
CA ASN A 169 34.76 15.59 18.86
C ASN A 169 34.00 14.42 19.49
N ASP A 170 34.41 14.03 20.69
CA ASP A 170 33.77 12.96 21.46
C ASP A 170 33.17 13.52 22.76
N LEU A 171 31.87 13.27 23.00
CA LEU A 171 31.19 13.54 24.25
C LEU A 171 30.68 12.25 24.89
N SER A 172 31.08 11.97 26.12
CA SER A 172 30.57 10.85 26.92
C SER A 172 29.96 11.32 28.23
N LEU A 173 28.67 11.09 28.41
CA LEU A 173 27.94 11.31 29.66
C LEU A 173 27.46 9.97 30.21
N ALA A 174 27.86 9.63 31.45
CA ALA A 174 27.51 8.34 32.04
C ALA A 174 27.03 8.44 33.49
N ASN A 175 25.87 7.85 33.78
CA ASN A 175 25.33 7.66 35.14
C ASN A 175 25.20 8.96 35.94
N VAL A 176 24.76 10.03 35.28
CA VAL A 176 24.48 11.34 35.89
C VAL A 176 23.04 11.75 35.69
N THR A 177 22.45 12.40 36.69
CA THR A 177 21.13 13.04 36.61
C THR A 177 21.31 14.52 36.32
N VAL A 178 20.71 15.00 35.23
CA VAL A 178 20.69 16.43 34.90
C VAL A 178 19.33 17.00 35.26
N THR A 179 19.28 17.86 36.27
CA THR A 179 18.01 18.44 36.77
C THR A 179 17.67 19.78 36.12
N GLY A 180 18.60 20.36 35.36
CA GLY A 180 18.33 21.54 34.56
C GLY A 180 17.43 21.27 33.35
N PRO A 181 17.01 22.32 32.64
CA PRO A 181 16.06 22.18 31.54
C PRO A 181 16.65 21.50 30.30
N ARG A 182 17.98 21.53 30.11
CA ARG A 182 18.62 21.13 28.86
C ARG A 182 20.07 20.64 29.05
N ILE A 183 20.44 19.66 28.25
CA ILE A 183 21.80 19.27 27.86
C ILE A 183 22.00 19.75 26.42
N SER A 184 22.92 20.67 26.19
CA SER A 184 23.21 21.22 24.86
C SER A 184 24.63 20.85 24.44
N PHE A 185 24.75 20.22 23.28
CA PHE A 185 26.02 19.97 22.60
C PHE A 185 25.98 20.65 21.23
N THR A 186 26.98 21.46 20.96
CA THR A 186 27.17 22.10 19.65
C THR A 186 28.60 21.88 19.20
N SER A 187 28.81 21.39 17.98
CA SER A 187 30.13 21.18 17.39
C SER A 187 30.20 21.82 16.00
N GLY A 188 31.43 22.05 15.52
CA GLY A 188 31.69 22.51 14.16
C GLY A 188 31.69 21.36 13.15
N ASP A 189 32.45 21.52 12.08
CA ASP A 189 32.60 20.50 11.05
C ASP A 189 33.49 19.35 11.53
N GLY A 190 33.10 18.10 11.29
CA GLY A 190 33.87 16.92 11.66
C GLY A 190 33.03 15.68 11.90
N ARG A 191 33.68 14.60 12.35
CA ARG A 191 32.99 13.41 12.83
C ARG A 191 32.79 13.53 14.33
N ASP A 192 31.57 13.83 14.75
CA ASP A 192 31.26 14.00 16.16
C ASP A 192 30.58 12.75 16.73
N THR A 193 30.97 12.35 17.94
CA THR A 193 30.33 11.27 18.68
C THR A 193 29.74 11.77 19.99
N VAL A 194 28.51 11.36 20.31
CA VAL A 194 27.85 11.66 21.57
C VAL A 194 27.31 10.37 22.16
N SER A 195 27.78 9.99 23.34
CA SER A 195 27.29 8.86 24.12
C SER A 195 26.64 9.33 25.41
N ALA A 196 25.38 8.97 25.62
CA ALA A 196 24.59 9.26 26.80
C ALA A 196 24.09 7.95 27.41
N THR A 197 24.74 7.49 28.48
CA THR A 197 24.44 6.18 29.10
C THR A 197 23.96 6.36 30.54
N GLY A 198 22.84 5.74 30.90
CA GLY A 198 22.33 5.80 32.28
C GLY A 198 22.00 7.22 32.74
N LEU A 199 21.60 8.11 31.83
CA LEU A 199 21.25 9.48 32.20
C LEU A 199 19.88 9.50 32.87
N GLY A 200 19.77 10.25 33.96
CA GLY A 200 18.52 10.46 34.68
C GLY A 200 17.97 11.88 34.50
N GLY A 201 16.64 12.01 34.56
CA GLY A 201 15.95 13.30 34.63
C GLY A 201 14.95 13.53 33.50
N THR A 202 14.60 14.79 33.29
CA THR A 202 13.67 15.24 32.24
C THR A 202 14.29 16.30 31.33
N ALA A 203 15.59 16.55 31.47
CA ALA A 203 16.33 17.48 30.65
C ALA A 203 16.25 17.08 29.17
N ALA A 204 16.02 18.06 28.29
CA ALA A 204 16.09 17.82 26.85
C ALA A 204 17.54 17.70 26.39
N LEU A 205 17.86 16.69 25.59
CA LEU A 205 19.17 16.54 24.94
C LEU A 205 19.09 17.16 23.54
N ALA A 206 19.87 18.21 23.30
CA ALA A 206 19.92 18.90 22.03
C ALA A 206 21.35 18.90 21.47
N ILE A 207 21.53 18.29 20.30
CA ILE A 207 22.79 18.11 19.60
C ILE A 207 22.68 18.85 18.26
N VAL A 208 23.64 19.74 18.00
CA VAL A 208 23.80 20.44 16.72
C VAL A 208 25.25 20.29 16.27
N SER A 209 25.49 19.52 15.22
CA SER A 209 26.82 19.34 14.61
C SER A 209 26.86 20.05 13.25
N GLY A 210 28.06 20.44 12.81
CA GLY A 210 28.30 21.05 11.51
C GLY A 210 28.23 20.03 10.37
N LEU A 211 29.08 20.24 9.36
CA LEU A 211 29.27 19.29 8.27
C LEU A 211 30.00 18.05 8.77
N GLY A 212 29.64 16.88 8.25
CA GLY A 212 30.19 15.57 8.61
C GLY A 212 29.20 14.60 9.26
N ASP A 213 29.75 13.50 9.76
CA ASP A 213 29.01 12.41 10.39
C ASP A 213 28.77 12.73 11.88
N ALA A 214 27.52 12.65 12.35
CA ALA A 214 27.22 12.73 13.77
C ALA A 214 26.68 11.39 14.29
N ALA A 215 27.44 10.71 15.15
CA ALA A 215 27.03 9.46 15.77
C ALA A 215 26.52 9.69 17.19
N VAL A 216 25.23 9.49 17.44
CA VAL A 216 24.59 9.71 18.74
C VAL A 216 24.07 8.39 19.30
N GLN A 217 24.47 8.05 20.52
CA GLN A 217 24.02 6.88 21.25
C GLN A 217 23.38 7.29 22.57
N VAL A 218 22.15 6.85 22.82
CA VAL A 218 21.42 7.04 24.07
C VAL A 218 21.04 5.66 24.61
N THR A 219 21.59 5.27 25.76
CA THR A 219 21.43 3.93 26.32
C THR A 219 20.92 4.02 27.75
N ASP A 220 19.90 3.22 28.08
CA ASP A 220 19.35 3.05 29.43
C ASP A 220 19.08 4.39 30.15
N SER A 221 18.60 5.39 29.41
CA SER A 221 18.45 6.76 29.89
C SER A 221 16.99 7.18 30.01
N THR A 222 16.70 8.09 30.93
CA THR A 222 15.44 8.83 31.03
C THR A 222 15.71 10.29 30.72
N LEU A 223 15.14 10.79 29.63
CA LEU A 223 15.37 12.15 29.12
C LEU A 223 14.06 12.81 28.71
N GLY A 224 14.10 14.13 28.56
CA GLY A 224 13.06 14.90 27.88
C GLY A 224 13.05 14.63 26.37
N ALA A 225 12.97 15.70 25.58
CA ALA A 225 13.11 15.60 24.14
C ALA A 225 14.57 15.33 23.74
N VAL A 226 14.80 14.42 22.80
CA VAL A 226 16.09 14.24 22.14
C VAL A 226 15.99 14.87 20.75
N THR A 227 16.82 15.88 20.47
CA THR A 227 16.88 16.56 19.18
C THR A 227 18.31 16.51 18.65
N VAL A 228 18.48 16.00 17.43
CA VAL A 228 19.77 15.92 16.73
C VAL A 228 19.64 16.62 15.38
N SER A 229 20.56 17.52 15.08
CA SER A 229 20.69 18.20 13.79
C SER A 229 22.14 18.10 13.33
N ALA A 230 22.39 17.49 12.18
CA ALA A 230 23.74 17.33 11.60
C ALA A 230 23.64 17.17 10.07
N GLU A 231 24.77 17.09 9.36
CA GLU A 231 24.75 16.78 7.93
C GLU A 231 24.29 15.33 7.66
N GLN A 232 24.91 14.35 8.33
CA GLN A 232 24.59 12.91 8.23
C GLN A 232 24.41 12.25 9.62
N PRO A 233 23.29 12.48 10.33
CA PRO A 233 23.10 11.96 11.68
C PRO A 233 22.78 10.45 11.69
N THR A 234 23.49 9.71 12.53
CA THR A 234 23.17 8.33 12.93
C THR A 234 22.85 8.29 14.42
N VAL A 235 21.57 8.07 14.75
CA VAL A 235 21.07 8.09 16.13
C VAL A 235 20.58 6.71 16.55
N SER A 236 21.11 6.19 17.65
CA SER A 236 20.65 4.95 18.28
C SER A 236 20.18 5.20 19.70
N VAL A 237 18.95 4.80 20.00
CA VAL A 237 18.36 4.87 21.35
C VAL A 237 17.99 3.46 21.78
N THR A 238 18.58 2.99 22.88
CA THR A 238 18.35 1.64 23.41
C THR A 238 17.92 1.70 24.87
N GLY A 239 16.90 0.92 25.24
CA GLY A 239 16.50 0.75 26.65
C GLY A 239 16.04 2.03 27.34
N SER A 240 15.68 3.07 26.60
CA SER A 240 15.51 4.43 27.14
C SER A 240 14.06 4.89 27.16
N THR A 241 13.74 5.84 28.04
CA THR A 241 12.45 6.54 28.09
C THR A 241 12.63 8.01 27.70
N LEU A 242 11.98 8.43 26.61
CA LEU A 242 12.08 9.78 26.05
C LEU A 242 10.71 10.47 26.02
N ALA A 243 10.71 11.80 26.14
CA ALA A 243 9.52 12.59 25.85
C ALA A 243 9.24 12.68 24.33
N SER A 244 10.28 12.80 23.51
CA SER A 244 10.19 12.77 22.04
C SER A 244 11.57 12.53 21.42
N ALA A 245 11.61 12.14 20.15
CA ALA A 245 12.86 12.00 19.39
C ALA A 245 12.74 12.71 18.02
N LYS A 246 13.66 13.63 17.73
CA LYS A 246 13.72 14.35 16.45
C LYS A 246 15.13 14.31 15.89
N VAL A 247 15.27 13.82 14.67
CA VAL A 247 16.56 13.75 13.95
C VAL A 247 16.41 14.45 12.61
N ALA A 248 17.27 15.42 12.33
CA ALA A 248 17.28 16.16 11.08
C ALA A 248 18.67 16.11 10.45
N GLY A 249 18.76 15.51 9.26
CA GLY A 249 19.93 15.48 8.41
C GLY A 249 19.80 16.43 7.21
N GLN A 250 20.94 16.84 6.68
CA GLN A 250 20.99 17.38 5.33
C GLN A 250 20.86 16.23 4.32
N PHE A 251 21.68 15.19 4.47
CA PHE A 251 21.67 13.98 3.64
C PHE A 251 21.09 12.80 4.44
N ASP A 252 21.80 11.66 4.45
CA ASP A 252 21.35 10.43 5.07
C ASP A 252 21.08 10.60 6.56
N THR A 253 19.89 10.20 6.97
CA THR A 253 19.40 10.28 8.34
C THR A 253 19.00 8.91 8.83
N SER A 254 19.61 8.44 9.91
CA SER A 254 19.28 7.16 10.54
C SER A 254 18.83 7.34 11.98
N LEU A 255 17.70 6.74 12.33
CA LEU A 255 17.16 6.68 13.68
C LEU A 255 16.76 5.25 14.05
N THR A 256 17.43 4.69 15.05
CA THR A 256 17.09 3.39 15.64
C THR A 256 16.55 3.59 17.04
N LEU A 257 15.37 3.04 17.32
CA LEU A 257 14.75 2.99 18.64
C LEU A 257 14.55 1.53 19.05
N ALA A 258 15.39 1.00 19.94
CA ALA A 258 15.34 -0.38 20.40
C ALA A 258 14.94 -0.46 21.88
N ARG A 259 13.98 -1.31 22.23
CA ARG A 259 13.53 -1.53 23.62
C ARG A 259 13.24 -0.23 24.38
N SER A 260 12.73 0.78 23.67
CA SER A 260 12.60 2.15 24.16
C SER A 260 11.14 2.61 24.17
N LYS A 261 10.83 3.50 25.12
CA LYS A 261 9.51 4.13 25.26
C LYS A 261 9.60 5.61 24.90
N VAL A 262 8.80 6.05 23.94
CA VAL A 262 8.69 7.47 23.57
C VAL A 262 7.26 7.92 23.82
N THR A 263 7.04 8.87 24.73
CA THR A 263 5.67 9.28 25.11
C THR A 263 5.05 10.28 24.12
N GLY A 264 5.87 11.09 23.46
CA GLY A 264 5.47 12.02 22.39
C GLY A 264 5.82 11.49 21.00
N GLY A 265 6.10 12.41 20.08
CA GLY A 265 6.35 12.08 18.67
C GLY A 265 7.79 11.65 18.37
N VAL A 266 7.94 10.89 17.29
CA VAL A 266 9.21 10.52 16.65
C VAL A 266 9.25 11.12 15.26
N SER A 267 10.32 11.84 14.92
CA SER A 267 10.50 12.39 13.58
C SER A 267 11.93 12.24 13.07
N ALA A 268 12.07 11.87 11.80
CA ALA A 268 13.34 11.82 11.08
C ALA A 268 13.18 12.52 9.72
N SER A 269 14.14 13.36 9.33
CA SER A 269 14.06 14.07 8.05
C SER A 269 15.40 14.31 7.38
N ALA A 270 15.43 14.19 6.05
CA ALA A 270 16.54 14.60 5.18
C ALA A 270 16.06 15.73 4.25
N THR A 271 16.93 16.68 3.89
CA THR A 271 16.53 17.87 3.12
C THR A 271 17.22 18.00 1.75
N ALA A 272 18.34 17.31 1.54
CA ALA A 272 19.09 17.31 0.30
C ALA A 272 18.60 16.25 -0.68
N THR A 273 18.84 16.52 -1.96
CA THR A 273 18.63 15.56 -3.06
C THR A 273 19.48 14.32 -2.85
N GLY A 274 18.86 13.14 -2.96
CA GLY A 274 19.49 11.84 -2.69
C GLY A 274 19.63 11.49 -1.21
N GLY A 275 19.15 12.32 -0.28
CA GLY A 275 19.21 12.03 1.16
C GLY A 275 18.18 10.97 1.58
N ASP A 276 18.66 9.84 2.08
CA ASP A 276 17.81 8.75 2.57
C ASP A 276 17.40 8.96 4.04
N VAL A 277 16.19 8.53 4.39
CA VAL A 277 15.74 8.49 5.79
C VAL A 277 15.43 7.06 6.18
N THR A 278 16.16 6.53 7.15
CA THR A 278 15.93 5.20 7.71
C THR A 278 15.47 5.31 9.16
N VAL A 279 14.30 4.75 9.48
CA VAL A 279 13.78 4.63 10.84
C VAL A 279 13.57 3.16 11.17
N LEU A 280 14.28 2.66 12.17
CA LEU A 280 14.15 1.31 12.69
C LEU A 280 13.59 1.36 14.11
N MET A 281 12.45 0.73 14.35
CA MET A 281 11.86 0.63 15.68
C MET A 281 11.73 -0.83 16.09
N GLN A 282 12.44 -1.23 17.15
CA GLN A 282 12.54 -2.60 17.65
C GLN A 282 11.98 -2.70 19.08
N SER A 283 10.96 -3.52 19.31
CA SER A 283 10.33 -3.72 20.63
C SER A 283 10.03 -2.40 21.35
N TYR A 284 9.33 -1.49 20.67
CA TYR A 284 9.14 -0.11 21.10
C TYR A 284 7.73 0.16 21.66
N SER A 285 7.57 1.28 22.36
CA SER A 285 6.27 1.86 22.70
C SER A 285 6.24 3.34 22.29
N LEU A 286 5.27 3.73 21.45
CA LEU A 286 5.16 5.09 20.92
C LEU A 286 3.81 5.71 21.29
N GLY A 287 3.87 6.79 22.08
CA GLY A 287 2.73 7.57 22.55
C GLY A 287 2.23 8.64 21.57
N GLY A 288 3.06 9.10 20.63
CA GLY A 288 2.74 10.15 19.66
C GLY A 288 2.86 9.71 18.20
N ASP A 289 2.95 10.71 17.31
CA ASP A 289 3.04 10.49 15.86
C ASP A 289 4.45 10.02 15.46
N LEU A 290 4.53 9.21 14.39
CA LEU A 290 5.76 8.84 13.71
C LEU A 290 5.82 9.53 12.35
N ALA A 291 6.86 10.32 12.09
CA ALA A 291 7.06 11.00 10.82
C ALA A 291 8.46 10.72 10.24
N ALA A 292 8.55 10.31 8.99
CA ALA A 292 9.80 10.21 8.25
C ALA A 292 9.65 10.91 6.90
N THR A 293 10.48 11.92 6.62
CA THR A 293 10.31 12.76 5.42
C THR A 293 11.61 13.09 4.72
N THR A 294 11.65 12.97 3.40
CA THR A 294 12.79 13.45 2.58
C THR A 294 12.34 14.37 1.45
N THR A 295 13.19 15.33 1.09
CA THR A 295 12.99 16.22 -0.05
C THR A 295 14.15 16.14 -1.03
N GLY A 296 13.82 15.95 -2.31
CA GLY A 296 14.77 15.88 -3.43
C GLY A 296 14.68 14.57 -4.22
N GLY A 297 15.08 14.62 -5.50
CA GLY A 297 15.09 13.44 -6.37
C GLY A 297 16.06 12.36 -5.87
N GLY A 298 15.76 11.09 -6.17
CA GLY A 298 16.55 9.92 -5.81
C GLY A 298 16.50 9.53 -4.33
N SER A 299 15.68 10.19 -3.52
CA SER A 299 15.62 9.96 -2.07
C SER A 299 14.66 8.83 -1.68
N ALA A 300 15.03 8.04 -0.67
CA ALA A 300 14.20 6.99 -0.10
C ALA A 300 13.82 7.25 1.36
N VAL A 301 12.61 6.84 1.76
CA VAL A 301 12.19 6.70 3.16
C VAL A 301 11.96 5.23 3.44
N ARG A 302 12.69 4.68 4.41
CA ARG A 302 12.56 3.30 4.87
C ARG A 302 12.17 3.28 6.35
N ILE A 303 10.98 2.78 6.66
CA ILE A 303 10.53 2.56 8.03
C ILE A 303 10.40 1.05 8.25
N THR A 304 11.07 0.54 9.28
CA THR A 304 10.93 -0.85 9.73
C THR A 304 10.38 -0.87 11.15
N LEU A 305 9.21 -1.47 11.32
CA LEU A 305 8.54 -1.69 12.60
C LEU A 305 8.65 -3.17 12.95
N ASP A 306 9.44 -3.48 13.96
CA ASP A 306 9.69 -4.85 14.42
C ASP A 306 9.38 -4.95 15.91
N ALA A 307 8.23 -5.48 16.28
CA ALA A 307 7.95 -5.80 17.67
C ALA A 307 8.28 -7.26 17.96
N ALA A 308 9.58 -7.59 17.96
CA ALA A 308 10.07 -8.84 18.51
C ALA A 308 9.54 -8.99 19.96
N GLY A 309 8.59 -9.91 20.16
CA GLY A 309 8.03 -10.26 21.47
C GLY A 309 6.72 -9.57 21.91
N GLY A 310 6.02 -8.81 21.06
CA GLY A 310 4.72 -8.20 21.44
C GLY A 310 4.06 -7.40 20.31
N ALA A 311 2.86 -6.87 20.52
CA ALA A 311 2.23 -5.97 19.54
C ALA A 311 2.90 -4.58 19.56
N ALA A 312 3.35 -4.09 18.40
CA ALA A 312 3.74 -2.69 18.26
C ALA A 312 2.51 -1.82 18.46
N THR A 313 2.47 -1.07 19.56
CA THR A 313 1.43 -0.08 19.81
C THR A 313 1.98 1.30 19.48
N SER A 314 1.46 1.89 18.40
CA SER A 314 1.60 3.31 18.13
C SER A 314 0.26 3.98 18.40
N THR A 315 0.23 4.97 19.29
CA THR A 315 -1.00 5.71 19.59
C THR A 315 -1.17 6.98 18.75
N GLY A 316 -0.24 7.29 17.84
CA GLY A 316 -0.30 8.43 16.93
C GLY A 316 -0.48 8.07 15.45
N ASN A 317 -0.41 9.08 14.59
CA ASN A 317 -0.40 8.93 13.14
C ASN A 317 0.97 8.43 12.66
N LEU A 318 1.00 7.74 11.52
CA LEU A 318 2.23 7.45 10.77
C LEU A 318 2.23 8.23 9.46
N LEU A 319 3.29 9.00 9.23
CA LEU A 319 3.56 9.70 7.98
C LEU A 319 4.94 9.29 7.46
N ALA A 320 4.99 8.69 6.27
CA ALA A 320 6.22 8.50 5.51
C ALA A 320 6.09 9.22 4.18
N ARG A 321 7.00 10.16 3.88
CA ARG A 321 6.91 10.99 2.67
C ARG A 321 8.26 11.17 1.98
N ALA A 322 8.33 10.79 0.72
CA ALA A 322 9.46 11.11 -0.15
C ALA A 322 8.97 12.01 -1.30
N THR A 323 9.71 13.07 -1.60
CA THR A 323 9.35 14.03 -2.65
C THR A 323 10.54 14.23 -3.58
N GLY A 324 10.34 14.13 -4.90
CA GLY A 324 11.39 14.14 -5.90
C GLY A 324 11.21 13.07 -6.97
N GLN A 325 11.94 13.18 -8.09
CA GLN A 325 11.98 12.12 -9.10
C GLN A 325 12.57 10.83 -8.49
N ASP A 326 12.07 9.67 -8.88
CA ASP A 326 12.57 8.35 -8.45
C ASP A 326 12.59 8.16 -6.91
N SER A 327 11.72 8.87 -6.20
CA SER A 327 11.60 8.78 -4.74
C SER A 327 10.86 7.51 -4.31
N SER A 328 11.32 6.84 -3.25
CA SER A 328 10.66 5.63 -2.73
C SER A 328 10.25 5.76 -1.27
N VAL A 329 9.13 5.14 -0.91
CA VAL A 329 8.69 4.97 0.48
C VAL A 329 8.44 3.50 0.74
N THR A 330 9.19 2.91 1.67
CA THR A 330 8.98 1.53 2.11
C THR A 330 8.61 1.51 3.59
N LEU A 331 7.48 0.88 3.93
CA LEU A 331 7.10 0.52 5.28
C LEU A 331 7.10 -1.01 5.41
N THR A 332 7.93 -1.55 6.30
CA THR A 332 7.94 -2.97 6.65
C THR A 332 7.50 -3.14 8.10
N ALA A 333 6.45 -3.94 8.31
CA ALA A 333 5.98 -4.33 9.63
C ALA A 333 6.11 -5.85 9.79
N SER A 334 7.10 -6.30 10.57
CA SER A 334 7.39 -7.73 10.77
C SER A 334 6.38 -8.42 11.71
N SER A 335 5.65 -7.63 12.50
CA SER A 335 4.70 -8.07 13.52
C SER A 335 3.37 -7.32 13.39
N ALA A 336 2.40 -7.67 14.23
CA ALA A 336 1.14 -6.92 14.32
C ALA A 336 1.41 -5.44 14.65
N VAL A 337 0.78 -4.53 13.90
CA VAL A 337 0.82 -3.09 14.13
C VAL A 337 -0.61 -2.61 14.38
N THR A 338 -0.85 -2.12 15.58
CA THR A 338 -2.13 -1.53 15.95
C THR A 338 -1.95 -0.04 16.13
N PHE A 339 -2.57 0.73 15.25
CA PHE A 339 -2.78 2.16 15.44
C PHE A 339 -4.03 2.37 16.29
N ALA A 340 -4.00 3.32 17.22
CA ALA A 340 -5.20 3.70 17.97
C ALA A 340 -6.35 4.10 17.01
N THR A 341 -7.59 3.80 17.39
CA THR A 341 -8.82 3.84 16.57
C THR A 341 -9.13 5.18 15.88
N ALA A 342 -8.39 6.25 16.19
CA ALA A 342 -8.54 7.59 15.63
C ALA A 342 -7.46 7.97 14.60
N LYS A 343 -6.47 7.12 14.34
CA LYS A 343 -5.21 7.52 13.70
C LYS A 343 -5.04 7.02 12.28
N THR A 344 -4.21 7.74 11.54
CA THR A 344 -4.03 7.60 10.09
C THR A 344 -2.65 7.05 9.75
N LEU A 345 -2.61 6.20 8.72
CA LEU A 345 -1.39 5.75 8.04
C LEU A 345 -1.30 6.46 6.69
N THR A 346 -0.26 7.26 6.47
CA THR A 346 0.00 7.96 5.20
C THR A 346 1.38 7.59 4.68
N LEU A 347 1.42 6.91 3.52
CA LEU A 347 2.67 6.68 2.77
C LEU A 347 2.56 7.42 1.45
N GLN A 348 3.51 8.29 1.17
CA GLN A 348 3.45 9.15 0.00
C GLN A 348 4.80 9.27 -0.70
N SER A 349 4.87 8.87 -1.97
CA SER A 349 5.92 9.31 -2.88
C SER A 349 5.33 10.34 -3.85
N SER A 350 6.10 11.36 -4.22
CA SER A 350 5.68 12.36 -5.20
C SER A 350 6.84 12.72 -6.11
N GLY A 351 6.60 12.69 -7.42
CA GLY A 351 7.61 12.87 -8.47
C GLY A 351 7.72 11.65 -9.39
N SER A 352 8.11 11.90 -10.65
CA SER A 352 8.14 10.89 -11.71
C SER A 352 8.89 9.62 -11.28
N GLY A 353 8.31 8.44 -11.50
CA GLY A 353 8.97 7.16 -11.17
C GLY A 353 8.92 6.76 -9.69
N GLY A 354 8.12 7.45 -8.86
CA GLY A 354 8.08 7.16 -7.42
C GLY A 354 7.46 5.79 -7.07
N GLU A 355 7.96 5.17 -6.00
CA GLU A 355 7.46 3.89 -5.48
C GLU A 355 6.93 4.04 -4.06
N VAL A 356 5.78 3.42 -3.76
CA VAL A 356 5.29 3.24 -2.39
C VAL A 356 5.06 1.76 -2.15
N ARG A 357 5.81 1.18 -1.22
CA ARG A 357 5.70 -0.21 -0.83
C ARG A 357 5.35 -0.34 0.65
N ALA A 358 4.31 -1.12 0.95
CA ALA A 358 3.93 -1.46 2.31
C ALA A 358 3.88 -2.99 2.45
N ILE A 359 4.66 -3.53 3.38
CA ILE A 359 4.77 -4.96 3.65
C ILE A 359 4.32 -5.20 5.09
N PHE A 360 3.23 -5.94 5.26
CA PHE A 360 2.68 -6.31 6.56
C PHE A 360 2.73 -7.83 6.73
N ASN A 361 3.66 -8.30 7.58
CA ASN A 361 3.78 -9.72 7.93
C ASN A 361 2.84 -10.10 9.10
N GLY A 362 2.40 -9.12 9.88
CA GLY A 362 1.35 -9.25 10.89
C GLY A 362 0.10 -8.42 10.53
N PRO A 363 -1.00 -8.59 11.29
CA PRO A 363 -2.22 -7.82 11.05
C PRO A 363 -1.99 -6.32 11.27
N LEU A 364 -2.56 -5.51 10.38
CA LEU A 364 -2.62 -4.05 10.51
C LEU A 364 -4.02 -3.62 10.96
N GLN A 365 -4.09 -2.77 11.99
CA GLN A 365 -5.32 -2.09 12.40
C GLN A 365 -5.12 -0.56 12.38
N ALA A 366 -5.92 0.17 11.59
CA ALA A 366 -5.90 1.63 11.55
C ALA A 366 -7.29 2.24 11.30
N LYS A 367 -7.49 3.54 11.59
CA LYS A 367 -8.74 4.22 11.20
C LYS A 367 -8.79 4.44 9.70
N SER A 368 -7.72 4.96 9.12
CA SER A 368 -7.62 5.14 7.68
C SER A 368 -6.20 4.88 7.21
N ALA A 369 -6.09 4.31 6.02
CA ALA A 369 -4.84 4.12 5.32
C ALA A 369 -4.92 4.83 3.96
N ALA A 370 -4.01 5.76 3.74
CA ALA A 370 -3.82 6.46 2.48
C ALA A 370 -2.41 6.15 1.97
N LEU A 371 -2.32 5.41 0.88
CA LEU A 371 -1.06 5.11 0.22
C LEU A 371 -1.13 5.71 -1.18
N ALA A 372 -0.22 6.63 -1.49
CA ALA A 372 -0.30 7.39 -2.72
C ALA A 372 1.07 7.61 -3.36
N CYS A 373 1.17 7.35 -4.66
CA CYS A 373 2.22 7.88 -5.51
C CYS A 373 1.65 9.01 -6.37
N LEU A 374 1.88 10.25 -5.93
CA LEU A 374 1.30 11.48 -6.50
C LEU A 374 2.29 12.13 -7.48
N ALA A 375 2.49 11.49 -8.63
CA ALA A 375 3.41 11.96 -9.65
C ALA A 375 2.74 12.03 -11.02
N GLU A 376 2.51 13.23 -11.54
CA GLU A 376 1.96 13.39 -12.87
C GLU A 376 3.00 12.98 -13.94
N GLY A 377 2.63 12.09 -14.85
CA GLY A 377 3.33 11.89 -16.13
C GLY A 377 4.29 10.71 -16.26
N VAL A 378 4.78 10.07 -15.18
CA VAL A 378 5.73 8.93 -15.28
C VAL A 378 5.40 7.88 -14.22
N GLY A 379 5.23 6.63 -14.65
CA GLY A 379 4.64 5.53 -13.87
C GLY A 379 5.22 5.36 -12.47
N GLY A 380 4.43 5.70 -11.46
CA GLY A 380 4.72 5.34 -10.07
C GLY A 380 3.94 4.11 -9.63
N THR A 381 4.48 3.34 -8.70
CA THR A 381 3.88 2.08 -8.23
C THR A 381 3.42 2.20 -6.78
N VAL A 382 2.25 1.63 -6.45
CA VAL A 382 1.82 1.39 -5.08
C VAL A 382 1.65 -0.11 -4.90
N THR A 383 2.42 -0.71 -4.00
CA THR A 383 2.36 -2.14 -3.70
C THR A 383 2.03 -2.35 -2.23
N VAL A 384 0.93 -3.04 -1.94
CA VAL A 384 0.60 -3.51 -0.60
C VAL A 384 0.65 -5.03 -0.59
N GLN A 385 1.60 -5.55 0.18
CA GLN A 385 1.82 -6.97 0.38
C GLN A 385 1.39 -7.28 1.82
N ASN A 386 0.34 -8.08 1.97
CA ASN A 386 -0.16 -8.46 3.29
C ASN A 386 -0.21 -9.98 3.42
N VAL A 387 0.28 -10.48 4.56
CA VAL A 387 0.34 -11.91 4.88
C VAL A 387 -0.74 -12.30 5.91
N ALA A 388 -1.21 -11.37 6.76
CA ALA A 388 -1.95 -11.74 7.98
C ALA A 388 -3.19 -10.87 8.34
N GLY A 389 -3.63 -9.95 7.48
CA GLY A 389 -4.91 -9.22 7.62
C GLY A 389 -4.78 -7.69 7.62
N PHE A 390 -5.66 -6.98 6.90
CA PHE A 390 -5.65 -5.51 6.74
C PHE A 390 -7.02 -4.97 7.15
N THR A 391 -7.10 -4.41 8.35
CA THR A 391 -8.34 -3.86 8.90
C THR A 391 -8.24 -2.34 9.00
N VAL A 392 -8.98 -1.63 8.14
CA VAL A 392 -8.99 -0.16 8.16
C VAL A 392 -10.41 0.37 8.04
N ALA A 393 -10.76 1.46 8.71
CA ALA A 393 -12.09 2.05 8.50
C ALA A 393 -12.24 2.59 7.07
N SER A 394 -11.18 3.10 6.42
CA SER A 394 -11.18 3.44 4.99
C SER A 394 -9.80 3.26 4.38
N ALA A 395 -9.74 2.89 3.10
CA ALA A 395 -8.49 2.72 2.36
C ALA A 395 -8.53 3.45 1.03
N THR A 396 -7.48 4.22 0.72
CA THR A 396 -7.26 4.77 -0.62
C THR A 396 -5.85 4.44 -1.08
N PHE A 397 -5.76 3.73 -2.19
CA PHE A 397 -4.53 3.41 -2.88
C PHE A 397 -4.55 4.12 -4.23
N ALA A 398 -3.63 5.05 -4.46
CA ALA A 398 -3.61 5.86 -5.67
C ALA A 398 -2.21 5.88 -6.30
N ALA A 399 -2.11 5.50 -7.57
CA ALA A 399 -0.87 5.58 -8.34
C ALA A 399 -1.14 6.18 -9.72
N TRP A 400 -0.14 6.85 -10.30
CA TRP A 400 -0.21 7.21 -11.73
C TRP A 400 0.18 6.03 -12.64
N GLY A 401 1.13 5.20 -12.20
CA GLY A 401 1.46 3.91 -12.82
C GLY A 401 0.63 2.79 -12.20
N ASP A 402 1.23 1.67 -11.84
CA ASP A 402 0.51 0.51 -11.31
C ASP A 402 0.12 0.68 -9.83
N ALA A 403 -1.11 0.33 -9.49
CA ALA A 403 -1.58 0.24 -8.12
C ALA A 403 -1.99 -1.22 -7.85
N THR A 404 -1.18 -1.93 -7.07
CA THR A 404 -1.35 -3.35 -6.78
C THR A 404 -1.53 -3.59 -5.28
N VAL A 405 -2.60 -4.27 -4.92
CA VAL A 405 -2.84 -4.78 -3.57
C VAL A 405 -2.99 -6.29 -3.68
N THR A 406 -2.04 -7.02 -3.10
CA THR A 406 -1.97 -8.49 -3.16
C THR A 406 -1.85 -9.08 -1.76
N GLY A 407 -2.75 -9.97 -1.42
CA GLY A 407 -2.52 -10.94 -0.35
C GLY A 407 -1.63 -12.07 -0.88
N GLU A 408 -0.48 -12.32 -0.26
CA GLU A 408 0.42 -13.40 -0.70
C GLU A 408 0.10 -14.74 -0.04
N ASN A 409 -0.51 -14.72 1.14
CA ASN A 409 -0.84 -15.95 1.85
C ASN A 409 -2.31 -16.31 1.64
N ALA A 410 -2.53 -17.40 0.89
CA ALA A 410 -3.84 -17.77 0.41
C ALA A 410 -4.85 -18.11 1.52
N SER A 411 -4.39 -18.48 2.71
CA SER A 411 -5.26 -18.90 3.81
C SER A 411 -5.54 -17.82 4.85
N THR A 412 -4.76 -16.74 4.92
CA THR A 412 -4.84 -15.76 6.04
C THR A 412 -4.99 -14.31 5.61
N SER A 413 -4.85 -13.99 4.32
CA SER A 413 -4.90 -12.60 3.86
C SER A 413 -6.34 -12.10 3.75
N SER A 414 -6.78 -11.32 4.75
CA SER A 414 -8.10 -10.67 4.76
C SER A 414 -8.01 -9.15 4.55
N ILE A 415 -9.04 -8.57 3.93
CA ILE A 415 -9.24 -7.12 3.88
C ILE A 415 -10.59 -6.82 4.52
N ALA A 416 -10.59 -6.07 5.61
CA ALA A 416 -11.79 -5.65 6.31
C ALA A 416 -11.88 -4.12 6.38
N SER A 417 -13.03 -3.56 6.00
CA SER A 417 -13.29 -2.13 6.07
C SER A 417 -14.74 -1.77 6.38
N THR A 418 -14.94 -0.89 7.36
CA THR A 418 -16.27 -0.36 7.69
C THR A 418 -16.74 0.73 6.72
N ASN A 419 -15.86 1.27 5.87
CA ASN A 419 -16.20 2.17 4.78
C ASN A 419 -15.68 1.63 3.43
N ASP A 420 -15.64 2.51 2.43
CA ASP A 420 -15.23 2.15 1.08
C ASP A 420 -13.72 1.94 0.98
N VAL A 421 -13.32 0.97 0.16
CA VAL A 421 -11.97 0.76 -0.33
C VAL A 421 -11.89 1.26 -1.77
N ARG A 422 -10.91 2.12 -2.06
CA ARG A 422 -10.70 2.69 -3.39
C ARG A 422 -9.28 2.41 -3.87
N LEU A 423 -9.16 1.76 -5.03
CA LEU A 423 -7.91 1.52 -5.74
C LEU A 423 -7.97 2.30 -7.06
N LYS A 424 -7.04 3.23 -7.27
CA LYS A 424 -6.97 4.06 -8.47
C LYS A 424 -5.59 4.00 -9.11
N SER A 425 -5.54 3.70 -10.38
CA SER A 425 -4.38 3.83 -11.26
C SER A 425 -4.69 4.82 -12.37
N GLY A 426 -3.79 5.77 -12.64
CA GLY A 426 -3.95 6.75 -13.72
C GLY A 426 -3.81 6.14 -15.11
N ARG A 427 -2.60 5.70 -15.46
CA ARG A 427 -2.24 5.13 -16.77
C ARG A 427 -1.83 3.65 -16.71
N GLY A 428 -1.71 3.09 -15.51
CA GLY A 428 -1.27 1.71 -15.29
C GLY A 428 -2.40 0.76 -14.95
N THR A 429 -2.00 -0.33 -14.32
CA THR A 429 -2.88 -1.40 -13.86
C THR A 429 -3.33 -1.15 -12.42
N ALA A 430 -4.63 -1.19 -12.18
CA ALA A 430 -5.20 -1.28 -10.83
C ALA A 430 -5.59 -2.74 -10.55
N ARG A 431 -4.86 -3.43 -9.67
CA ARG A 431 -5.12 -4.83 -9.35
C ARG A 431 -5.36 -5.05 -7.85
N LEU A 432 -6.49 -5.67 -7.53
CA LEU A 432 -6.79 -6.17 -6.20
C LEU A 432 -6.93 -7.69 -6.25
N ALA A 433 -6.05 -8.41 -5.55
CA ALA A 433 -6.11 -9.86 -5.39
C ALA A 433 -6.28 -10.21 -3.92
N VAL A 434 -7.44 -10.76 -3.57
CA VAL A 434 -7.79 -11.14 -2.18
C VAL A 434 -7.98 -12.64 -2.11
N PRO A 435 -7.06 -13.38 -1.49
CA PRO A 435 -7.10 -14.83 -1.58
C PRO A 435 -7.87 -15.50 -0.44
N ALA A 436 -8.13 -14.83 0.71
CA ALA A 436 -8.80 -15.45 1.85
C ALA A 436 -10.17 -14.85 2.19
N ALA A 437 -10.25 -13.55 2.53
CA ALA A 437 -11.53 -12.94 2.92
C ALA A 437 -11.63 -11.44 2.59
N LEU A 438 -12.82 -10.99 2.21
CA LEU A 438 -13.13 -9.59 1.90
C LEU A 438 -14.41 -9.14 2.61
N ASP A 439 -14.31 -8.21 3.56
CA ASP A 439 -15.47 -7.61 4.24
C ASP A 439 -15.39 -6.09 4.13
N VAL A 440 -16.02 -5.49 3.12
CA VAL A 440 -15.91 -4.04 2.87
C VAL A 440 -17.27 -3.42 2.62
N ARG A 441 -17.47 -2.14 3.01
CA ARG A 441 -18.72 -1.43 2.70
C ARG A 441 -18.91 -1.22 1.20
N GLY A 442 -17.85 -0.93 0.48
CA GLY A 442 -17.89 -0.69 -0.96
C GLY A 442 -16.49 -0.81 -1.53
N LEU A 443 -16.39 -1.27 -2.78
CA LEU A 443 -15.12 -1.48 -3.45
C LEU A 443 -15.15 -0.82 -4.83
N SER A 444 -14.20 0.08 -5.07
CA SER A 444 -14.01 0.74 -6.36
C SER A 444 -12.58 0.56 -6.85
N ILE A 445 -12.42 -0.01 -8.03
CA ILE A 445 -11.15 -0.20 -8.72
C ILE A 445 -11.21 0.53 -10.05
N GLU A 446 -10.32 1.49 -10.26
CA GLU A 446 -10.26 2.32 -11.47
C GLU A 446 -8.83 2.30 -12.01
N GLY A 447 -8.63 2.02 -13.30
CA GLY A 447 -7.31 1.94 -13.92
C GLY A 447 -7.34 2.09 -15.44
N ARG A 448 -6.18 2.12 -16.10
CA ARG A 448 -6.14 1.83 -17.55
C ARG A 448 -6.62 0.40 -17.76
N ASP A 449 -6.05 -0.52 -17.00
CA ASP A 449 -6.51 -1.88 -16.85
C ASP A 449 -6.89 -2.10 -15.38
N ALA A 450 -8.03 -2.69 -15.10
CA ALA A 450 -8.57 -2.86 -13.76
C ALA A 450 -8.95 -4.32 -13.51
N PHE A 451 -8.34 -4.94 -12.50
CA PHE A 451 -8.51 -6.36 -12.20
C PHE A 451 -8.91 -6.57 -10.75
N PHE A 452 -9.99 -7.32 -10.55
CA PHE A 452 -10.39 -7.87 -9.26
C PHE A 452 -10.35 -9.39 -9.35
N SER A 453 -9.54 -10.02 -8.49
CA SER A 453 -9.51 -11.48 -8.37
C SER A 453 -9.74 -11.91 -6.93
N PHE A 454 -10.69 -12.83 -6.71
CA PHE A 454 -11.03 -13.34 -5.39
C PHE A 454 -10.88 -14.86 -5.32
N GLY A 455 -10.16 -15.36 -4.31
CA GLY A 455 -9.83 -16.79 -4.18
C GLY A 455 -10.26 -17.47 -2.89
N GLY A 456 -11.00 -16.79 -2.01
CA GLY A 456 -11.33 -17.28 -0.67
C GLY A 456 -12.23 -18.51 -0.68
N ALA A 457 -11.70 -19.66 -0.23
CA ALA A 457 -12.45 -20.89 0.04
C ALA A 457 -13.01 -20.95 1.48
N ALA A 458 -12.76 -19.92 2.30
CA ALA A 458 -13.03 -19.96 3.73
C ALA A 458 -14.48 -19.59 4.04
N ARG A 459 -15.14 -20.40 4.88
CA ARG A 459 -16.48 -20.16 5.41
C ARG A 459 -16.45 -18.95 6.37
N GLY A 460 -16.50 -17.74 5.85
CA GLY A 460 -16.52 -16.48 6.57
C GLY A 460 -17.22 -15.39 5.75
N THR A 461 -17.55 -14.26 6.36
CA THR A 461 -18.26 -13.13 5.72
C THR A 461 -17.44 -12.52 4.57
N ASP A 462 -17.61 -13.05 3.36
CA ASP A 462 -16.99 -12.58 2.12
C ASP A 462 -17.91 -11.59 1.40
N ASP A 463 -18.18 -10.49 2.08
CA ASP A 463 -19.22 -9.53 1.74
C ASP A 463 -18.64 -8.19 1.26
N VAL A 464 -19.01 -7.78 0.05
CA VAL A 464 -19.08 -6.36 -0.30
C VAL A 464 -20.46 -5.88 0.13
N ARG A 465 -20.55 -5.27 1.32
CA ARG A 465 -21.83 -4.84 1.95
C ARG A 465 -22.59 -3.76 1.17
N GLY A 466 -21.96 -3.19 0.16
CA GLY A 466 -22.52 -2.18 -0.74
C GLY A 466 -22.16 -2.56 -2.17
N SER A 467 -21.61 -1.63 -2.95
CA SER A 467 -21.36 -1.88 -4.38
C SER A 467 -19.91 -2.24 -4.69
N LEU A 468 -19.72 -3.10 -5.68
CA LEU A 468 -18.45 -3.43 -6.31
C LEU A 468 -18.40 -2.78 -7.70
N SER A 469 -17.40 -1.93 -7.97
CA SER A 469 -17.21 -1.28 -9.27
C SER A 469 -15.76 -1.46 -9.75
N VAL A 470 -15.59 -2.14 -10.88
CA VAL A 470 -14.31 -2.31 -11.59
C VAL A 470 -14.39 -1.56 -12.92
N ARG A 471 -13.53 -0.56 -13.11
CA ARG A 471 -13.55 0.35 -14.27
C ARG A 471 -12.17 0.47 -14.91
N GLY A 472 -12.06 -0.02 -16.14
CA GLY A 472 -10.88 0.13 -16.98
C GLY A 472 -11.09 1.18 -18.07
N LEU A 473 -10.05 1.90 -18.45
CA LEU A 473 -10.06 2.64 -19.72
C LEU A 473 -9.96 1.69 -20.92
N ARG A 474 -9.20 0.60 -20.76
CA ARG A 474 -9.00 -0.45 -21.76
C ARG A 474 -9.60 -1.76 -21.30
N GLN A 475 -9.19 -2.33 -20.16
CA GLN A 475 -9.70 -3.62 -19.68
C GLN A 475 -10.25 -3.55 -18.27
N ALA A 476 -11.35 -4.24 -18.01
CA ALA A 476 -11.90 -4.46 -16.68
C ALA A 476 -12.25 -5.95 -16.51
N GLU A 477 -11.77 -6.56 -15.43
CA GLU A 477 -11.99 -7.98 -15.16
C GLU A 477 -12.35 -8.22 -13.70
N ILE A 478 -13.37 -9.06 -13.50
CA ILE A 478 -13.74 -9.65 -12.22
C ILE A 478 -13.60 -11.17 -12.37
N ALA A 479 -12.71 -11.79 -11.60
CA ALA A 479 -12.46 -13.22 -11.63
C ALA A 479 -12.62 -13.85 -10.25
N LEU A 480 -13.39 -14.93 -10.15
CA LEU A 480 -13.49 -15.79 -8.97
C LEU A 480 -12.70 -17.07 -9.23
N SER A 481 -11.77 -17.39 -8.33
CA SER A 481 -11.09 -18.68 -8.36
C SER A 481 -12.06 -19.81 -7.98
N PRO A 482 -11.74 -21.07 -8.33
CA PRO A 482 -12.52 -22.22 -7.92
C PRO A 482 -12.74 -22.28 -6.40
N GLY A 483 -14.00 -22.42 -5.96
CA GLY A 483 -14.38 -22.42 -4.56
C GLY A 483 -14.55 -21.04 -3.93
N GLY A 484 -14.29 -19.97 -4.69
CA GLY A 484 -14.46 -18.59 -4.24
C GLY A 484 -15.93 -18.23 -4.04
N ARG A 485 -16.26 -17.60 -2.90
CA ARG A 485 -17.58 -17.01 -2.64
C ARG A 485 -17.50 -15.48 -2.66
N LEU A 486 -18.29 -14.84 -3.51
CA LEU A 486 -18.44 -13.39 -3.54
C LEU A 486 -19.90 -13.00 -3.33
N GLU A 487 -20.20 -12.36 -2.19
CA GLU A 487 -21.50 -11.76 -1.93
C GLU A 487 -21.41 -10.22 -2.06
N VAL A 488 -22.21 -9.64 -2.96
CA VAL A 488 -22.33 -8.20 -3.17
C VAL A 488 -23.74 -7.76 -2.77
N LEU A 489 -23.89 -7.12 -1.62
CA LEU A 489 -25.20 -6.69 -1.10
C LEU A 489 -25.80 -5.51 -1.88
N GLY A 490 -24.98 -4.76 -2.62
CA GLY A 490 -25.37 -3.69 -3.53
C GLY A 490 -25.27 -4.13 -4.99
N SER A 491 -24.75 -3.25 -5.86
CA SER A 491 -24.59 -3.55 -7.29
C SER A 491 -23.16 -3.94 -7.64
N LEU A 492 -23.02 -4.82 -8.63
CA LEU A 492 -21.77 -5.17 -9.29
C LEU A 492 -21.70 -4.46 -10.64
N THR A 493 -20.60 -3.76 -10.91
CA THR A 493 -20.36 -3.05 -12.18
C THR A 493 -18.97 -3.36 -12.70
N CYS A 494 -18.86 -3.85 -13.93
CA CYS A 494 -17.62 -4.07 -14.66
C CYS A 494 -17.67 -3.27 -15.97
N LYS A 495 -16.84 -2.22 -16.12
CA LYS A 495 -16.88 -1.35 -17.32
C LYS A 495 -15.50 -1.13 -17.88
N ALA A 496 -15.37 -1.24 -19.20
CA ALA A 496 -14.13 -0.98 -19.91
C ALA A 496 -14.36 -0.24 -21.23
N GLY A 497 -13.33 0.43 -21.76
CA GLY A 497 -13.38 0.94 -23.13
C GLY A 497 -13.25 -0.18 -24.18
N LEU A 498 -12.42 -1.20 -23.91
CA LEU A 498 -12.21 -2.34 -24.81
C LEU A 498 -12.88 -3.61 -24.25
N ASP A 499 -12.32 -4.27 -23.24
CA ASP A 499 -12.78 -5.58 -22.77
C ASP A 499 -13.33 -5.51 -21.34
N ALA A 500 -14.59 -5.89 -21.14
CA ALA A 500 -15.19 -6.05 -19.82
C ALA A 500 -15.56 -7.52 -19.59
N THR A 501 -14.92 -8.13 -18.59
CA THR A 501 -14.96 -9.57 -18.35
C THR A 501 -15.44 -9.88 -16.93
N LEU A 502 -16.36 -10.85 -16.81
CA LEU A 502 -16.75 -11.49 -15.54
C LEU A 502 -16.56 -13.00 -15.66
N ARG A 503 -15.68 -13.57 -14.84
CA ARG A 503 -15.38 -15.01 -14.80
C ARG A 503 -15.66 -15.56 -13.41
N ALA A 504 -16.65 -16.42 -13.33
CA ALA A 504 -17.01 -17.19 -12.14
C ALA A 504 -17.26 -18.63 -12.56
N GLU A 505 -16.27 -19.27 -13.21
CA GLU A 505 -16.46 -20.45 -14.07
C GLU A 505 -16.63 -21.77 -13.31
N SER A 506 -16.28 -21.81 -12.02
CA SER A 506 -16.34 -23.04 -11.23
C SER A 506 -17.72 -23.22 -10.61
N VAL A 507 -18.30 -24.41 -10.77
CA VAL A 507 -19.54 -24.83 -10.07
C VAL A 507 -19.43 -24.80 -8.55
N THR A 508 -18.21 -24.82 -8.02
CA THR A 508 -17.95 -24.69 -6.57
C THR A 508 -17.87 -23.25 -6.09
N SER A 509 -17.84 -22.27 -7.01
CA SER A 509 -17.86 -20.86 -6.65
C SER A 509 -19.30 -20.40 -6.39
N VAL A 510 -19.44 -19.33 -5.61
CA VAL A 510 -20.73 -18.70 -5.30
C VAL A 510 -20.67 -17.24 -5.71
N LEU A 511 -21.62 -16.77 -6.53
CA LEU A 511 -21.77 -15.37 -6.90
C LEU A 511 -23.18 -14.90 -6.54
N ASP A 512 -23.29 -14.13 -5.45
CA ASP A 512 -24.55 -13.55 -4.99
C ASP A 512 -24.51 -12.02 -5.11
N VAL A 513 -25.30 -11.46 -6.02
CA VAL A 513 -25.43 -9.99 -6.18
C VAL A 513 -26.85 -9.58 -5.85
N ARG A 514 -27.09 -8.92 -4.72
CA ARG A 514 -28.46 -8.54 -4.32
C ARG A 514 -29.04 -7.39 -5.14
N GLY A 515 -28.18 -6.49 -5.64
CA GLY A 515 -28.54 -5.39 -6.53
C GLY A 515 -28.41 -5.75 -8.01
N THR A 516 -28.01 -4.76 -8.82
CA THR A 516 -27.85 -4.94 -10.28
C THR A 516 -26.45 -5.47 -10.62
N CYS A 517 -26.34 -6.23 -11.71
CA CYS A 517 -25.08 -6.66 -12.28
C CYS A 517 -24.96 -6.06 -13.69
N THR A 518 -24.00 -5.17 -13.91
CA THR A 518 -23.82 -4.45 -15.19
C THR A 518 -22.41 -4.64 -15.74
N LEU A 519 -22.33 -5.13 -16.99
CA LEU A 519 -21.11 -5.22 -17.79
C LEU A 519 -21.22 -4.34 -19.04
N GLN A 520 -20.20 -3.53 -19.32
CA GLN A 520 -20.17 -2.64 -20.47
C GLN A 520 -18.77 -2.53 -21.09
N GLY A 521 -18.65 -2.77 -22.40
CA GLY A 521 -17.38 -2.68 -23.13
C GLY A 521 -17.55 -2.64 -24.64
N THR A 522 -16.43 -2.59 -25.37
CA THR A 522 -16.45 -2.91 -26.82
C THR A 522 -16.67 -4.40 -27.01
N ASN A 523 -15.94 -5.21 -26.25
CA ASN A 523 -16.16 -6.63 -26.11
C ASN A 523 -16.61 -6.90 -24.66
N VAL A 524 -17.67 -7.68 -24.50
CA VAL A 524 -18.13 -8.15 -23.19
C VAL A 524 -18.08 -9.67 -23.16
N GLU A 525 -17.48 -10.20 -22.10
CA GLU A 525 -17.42 -11.64 -21.84
C GLU A 525 -17.97 -11.91 -20.44
N THR A 526 -19.03 -12.71 -20.36
CA THR A 526 -19.57 -13.20 -19.10
C THR A 526 -19.52 -14.72 -19.11
N SER A 527 -18.86 -15.30 -18.13
CA SER A 527 -18.83 -16.75 -17.90
C SER A 527 -19.15 -17.01 -16.44
N ILE A 528 -20.39 -17.40 -16.15
CA ILE A 528 -20.87 -17.70 -14.80
C ILE A 528 -21.18 -19.19 -14.76
N GLY A 529 -20.28 -19.95 -14.15
CA GLY A 529 -20.56 -21.32 -13.73
C GLY A 529 -20.78 -21.50 -12.23
N ALA A 530 -20.66 -20.42 -11.46
CA ALA A 530 -20.92 -20.39 -10.02
C ALA A 530 -22.41 -20.60 -9.71
N THR A 531 -22.68 -21.16 -8.53
CA THR A 531 -24.02 -21.13 -7.91
C THR A 531 -24.34 -19.73 -7.38
N GLY A 532 -25.63 -19.42 -7.19
CA GLY A 532 -26.04 -18.17 -6.54
C GLY A 532 -27.17 -17.43 -7.28
N GLN A 533 -27.25 -16.11 -7.06
CA GLN A 533 -28.29 -15.30 -7.64
C GLN A 533 -27.87 -13.86 -8.00
N ILE A 534 -28.56 -13.30 -8.99
CA ILE A 534 -28.60 -11.85 -9.23
C ILE A 534 -30.00 -11.35 -8.88
N GLY A 535 -30.11 -10.66 -7.75
CA GLY A 535 -31.33 -10.13 -7.16
C GLY A 535 -31.99 -9.01 -7.97
N GLY A 536 -31.19 -8.20 -8.66
CA GLY A 536 -31.65 -7.11 -9.54
C GLY A 536 -31.58 -7.48 -11.03
N ALA A 537 -31.40 -6.45 -11.86
CA ALA A 537 -31.21 -6.63 -13.29
C ALA A 537 -29.78 -7.08 -13.62
N PHE A 538 -29.64 -8.08 -14.46
CA PHE A 538 -28.40 -8.41 -15.17
C PHE A 538 -28.38 -7.70 -16.52
N THR A 539 -27.30 -7.00 -16.84
CA THR A 539 -27.12 -6.29 -18.11
C THR A 539 -25.70 -6.50 -18.63
N ALA A 540 -25.57 -7.07 -19.82
CA ALA A 540 -24.31 -7.19 -20.55
C ALA A 540 -24.44 -6.42 -21.88
N THR A 541 -23.55 -5.46 -22.14
CA THR A 541 -23.62 -4.61 -23.33
C THR A 541 -22.25 -4.44 -23.99
N GLY A 542 -22.04 -5.11 -25.10
CA GLY A 542 -20.90 -4.95 -26.00
C GLY A 542 -21.28 -4.13 -27.23
N THR A 543 -20.45 -3.18 -27.65
CA THR A 543 -20.71 -2.41 -28.88
C THR A 543 -20.20 -3.12 -30.15
N ARG A 544 -19.28 -4.08 -30.01
CA ARG A 544 -18.80 -4.93 -31.09
C ARG A 544 -19.21 -6.38 -30.89
N ARG A 545 -18.96 -6.95 -29.71
CA ARG A 545 -19.21 -8.35 -29.38
C ARG A 545 -19.58 -8.54 -27.91
N THR A 546 -20.48 -9.45 -27.64
CA THR A 546 -21.00 -9.85 -26.34
C THR A 546 -21.14 -11.37 -26.34
N THR A 547 -20.40 -12.03 -25.47
CA THR A 547 -20.51 -13.46 -25.23
C THR A 547 -20.94 -13.65 -23.79
N THR A 548 -22.10 -14.28 -23.58
CA THR A 548 -22.64 -14.59 -22.26
C THR A 548 -22.87 -16.09 -22.15
N THR A 549 -22.18 -16.73 -21.23
CA THR A 549 -22.27 -18.16 -20.93
C THR A 549 -22.65 -18.32 -19.47
N LEU A 550 -23.77 -19.00 -19.23
CA LEU A 550 -24.35 -19.26 -17.93
C LEU A 550 -24.45 -20.78 -17.77
N VAL A 551 -23.59 -21.36 -16.93
CA VAL A 551 -23.41 -22.82 -16.82
C VAL A 551 -23.49 -23.27 -15.36
N SER A 552 -24.68 -23.39 -14.77
CA SER A 552 -24.80 -23.66 -13.34
C SER A 552 -26.01 -24.52 -12.98
N ASP A 553 -25.74 -25.56 -12.20
CA ASP A 553 -26.76 -26.45 -11.61
C ASP A 553 -27.81 -25.71 -10.76
N ASP A 554 -27.48 -24.56 -10.15
CA ASP A 554 -28.41 -23.75 -9.34
C ASP A 554 -28.09 -22.25 -9.40
N PHE A 555 -28.47 -21.58 -10.51
CA PHE A 555 -28.33 -20.13 -10.65
C PHE A 555 -29.63 -19.42 -11.02
N ALA A 556 -30.05 -18.48 -10.17
CA ALA A 556 -31.30 -17.77 -10.34
C ALA A 556 -31.11 -16.27 -10.67
N PHE A 557 -31.67 -15.83 -11.80
CA PHE A 557 -31.90 -14.43 -12.09
C PHE A 557 -33.27 -14.01 -11.55
N VAL A 558 -33.26 -13.19 -10.49
CA VAL A 558 -34.48 -12.88 -9.72
C VAL A 558 -35.39 -11.89 -10.45
N GLN A 559 -34.84 -11.02 -11.28
CA GLN A 559 -35.62 -10.09 -12.09
C GLN A 559 -35.39 -10.31 -13.58
N GLN A 560 -34.59 -9.48 -14.21
CA GLN A 560 -34.45 -9.42 -15.67
C GLN A 560 -33.01 -9.61 -16.09
N ALA A 561 -32.81 -10.28 -17.22
CA ALA A 561 -31.55 -10.38 -17.92
C ALA A 561 -31.66 -9.67 -19.27
N THR A 562 -30.74 -8.75 -19.54
CA THR A 562 -30.63 -8.05 -20.83
C THR A 562 -29.22 -8.24 -21.38
N VAL A 563 -29.13 -8.83 -22.56
CA VAL A 563 -27.87 -8.99 -23.30
C VAL A 563 -27.99 -8.20 -24.58
N THR A 564 -27.10 -7.24 -24.79
CA THR A 564 -27.07 -6.38 -25.97
C THR A 564 -25.73 -6.56 -26.67
N GLY A 565 -25.80 -7.13 -27.86
CA GLY A 565 -24.71 -7.30 -28.79
C GLY A 565 -24.46 -6.09 -29.69
N GLY A 566 -23.53 -6.27 -30.61
CA GLY A 566 -22.96 -5.20 -31.42
C GLY A 566 -23.07 -5.43 -32.92
N SER A 567 -21.92 -5.35 -33.59
CA SER A 567 -21.80 -5.45 -35.05
C SER A 567 -21.01 -6.68 -35.50
N GLY A 568 -20.51 -7.48 -34.56
CA GLY A 568 -19.83 -8.74 -34.81
C GLY A 568 -20.54 -9.88 -34.12
N ASP A 569 -20.01 -11.09 -34.26
CA ASP A 569 -20.68 -12.31 -33.77
C ASP A 569 -20.89 -12.28 -32.25
N ASP A 570 -22.15 -12.25 -31.84
CA ASP A 570 -22.57 -12.30 -30.45
C ASP A 570 -23.05 -13.72 -30.07
N ALA A 571 -22.96 -14.04 -28.78
CA ALA A 571 -23.37 -15.34 -28.28
C ALA A 571 -24.05 -15.26 -26.91
N PHE A 572 -25.12 -16.03 -26.76
CA PHE A 572 -25.79 -16.29 -25.49
C PHE A 572 -25.96 -17.80 -25.31
N GLN A 573 -25.43 -18.33 -24.21
CA GLN A 573 -25.57 -19.73 -23.83
C GLN A 573 -26.05 -19.84 -22.38
N SER A 574 -27.06 -20.66 -22.14
CA SER A 574 -27.48 -21.09 -20.81
C SER A 574 -27.69 -22.61 -20.75
N ASP A 575 -27.34 -23.24 -19.63
CA ASP A 575 -27.56 -24.67 -19.39
C ASP A 575 -28.75 -24.96 -18.45
N ALA A 576 -28.81 -26.21 -17.98
CA ALA A 576 -29.73 -26.66 -16.94
C ALA A 576 -29.49 -25.92 -15.62
N GLY A 577 -30.56 -25.57 -14.90
CA GLY A 577 -30.48 -24.88 -13.60
C GLY A 577 -30.54 -23.35 -13.68
N VAL A 578 -30.37 -22.76 -14.87
CA VAL A 578 -30.49 -21.29 -15.04
C VAL A 578 -31.96 -20.85 -15.11
N GLN A 579 -32.40 -20.03 -14.16
CA GLN A 579 -33.79 -19.57 -14.07
C GLN A 579 -33.93 -18.06 -14.27
N PHE A 580 -34.77 -17.61 -15.19
CA PHE A 580 -35.10 -16.20 -15.43
C PHE A 580 -36.51 -15.88 -14.90
N ARG A 581 -36.61 -15.26 -13.72
CA ARG A 581 -37.91 -15.10 -13.02
C ARG A 581 -38.85 -14.02 -13.58
N ASN A 582 -38.36 -13.04 -14.35
CA ASN A 582 -39.22 -11.98 -14.93
C ASN A 582 -39.04 -11.83 -16.44
N LYS A 583 -37.89 -11.37 -16.94
CA LYS A 583 -37.74 -11.11 -18.37
C LYS A 583 -36.36 -11.49 -18.88
N LEU A 584 -36.31 -12.12 -20.04
CA LEU A 584 -35.08 -12.32 -20.81
C LEU A 584 -35.16 -11.49 -22.10
N SER A 585 -34.21 -10.57 -22.30
CA SER A 585 -34.12 -9.71 -23.49
C SER A 585 -32.75 -9.87 -24.15
N LEU A 586 -32.72 -10.47 -25.31
CA LEU A 586 -31.52 -10.66 -26.13
C LEU A 586 -31.63 -9.73 -27.35
N ARG A 587 -30.68 -8.81 -27.51
CA ARG A 587 -30.60 -7.84 -28.61
C ARG A 587 -29.22 -7.90 -29.23
N LEU A 588 -28.97 -8.87 -30.11
CA LEU A 588 -27.61 -9.23 -30.50
C LEU A 588 -27.08 -8.47 -31.73
N GLY A 589 -27.87 -7.62 -32.38
CA GLY A 589 -27.35 -6.80 -33.49
C GLY A 589 -26.90 -7.63 -34.69
N ASN A 590 -25.95 -7.14 -35.49
CA ASN A 590 -25.50 -7.81 -36.72
C ASN A 590 -24.36 -8.81 -36.43
N GLY A 591 -24.20 -9.82 -37.30
CA GLY A 591 -23.16 -10.84 -37.17
C GLY A 591 -23.78 -12.24 -37.24
N GLN A 592 -22.97 -13.29 -37.10
CA GLN A 592 -23.49 -14.65 -36.95
C GLN A 592 -23.80 -14.91 -35.48
N ASN A 593 -25.00 -14.56 -35.04
CA ASN A 593 -25.36 -14.64 -33.63
C ASN A 593 -25.75 -16.06 -33.25
N ARG A 594 -25.38 -16.47 -32.03
CA ARG A 594 -25.72 -17.80 -31.51
C ARG A 594 -26.44 -17.69 -30.17
N ILE A 595 -27.64 -18.25 -30.09
CA ILE A 595 -28.44 -18.33 -28.89
C ILE A 595 -28.70 -19.81 -28.62
N ALA A 596 -28.21 -20.32 -27.50
CA ALA A 596 -28.40 -21.71 -27.09
C ALA A 596 -28.92 -21.76 -25.65
N MET A 597 -30.12 -22.30 -25.46
CA MET A 597 -30.67 -22.63 -24.14
C MET A 597 -30.84 -24.14 -24.08
N THR A 598 -29.96 -24.82 -23.35
CA THR A 598 -29.90 -26.28 -23.33
C THR A 598 -30.17 -26.81 -21.93
N GLY A 599 -31.35 -27.38 -21.73
CA GLY A 599 -31.76 -27.93 -20.43
C GLY A 599 -31.53 -29.40 -20.23
N ASP A 600 -31.56 -29.79 -18.95
CA ASP A 600 -31.70 -31.18 -18.53
C ASP A 600 -33.12 -31.69 -18.88
N PRO A 601 -33.30 -32.98 -19.24
CA PRO A 601 -34.61 -33.56 -19.45
C PRO A 601 -35.55 -33.50 -18.24
N ASP A 602 -35.02 -33.34 -17.01
CA ASP A 602 -35.82 -33.08 -15.80
C ASP A 602 -36.41 -31.66 -15.85
N PRO A 603 -37.76 -31.52 -15.91
CA PRO A 603 -38.42 -30.22 -15.94
C PRO A 603 -38.08 -29.33 -14.74
N ALA A 604 -37.70 -29.90 -13.59
CA ALA A 604 -37.28 -29.12 -12.42
C ALA A 604 -35.92 -28.42 -12.63
N GLN A 605 -35.11 -28.91 -13.57
CA GLN A 605 -33.78 -28.42 -13.92
C GLN A 605 -33.73 -27.77 -15.31
N ALA A 606 -34.84 -27.79 -16.05
CA ALA A 606 -34.94 -27.11 -17.33
C ALA A 606 -34.75 -25.58 -17.17
N PRO A 607 -33.94 -24.92 -18.01
CA PRO A 607 -33.85 -23.49 -18.03
C PRO A 607 -35.22 -22.93 -18.34
N ALA A 608 -35.71 -22.07 -17.45
CA ALA A 608 -37.04 -21.51 -17.56
C ALA A 608 -37.01 -19.99 -17.59
N VAL A 609 -37.91 -19.42 -18.40
CA VAL A 609 -38.22 -17.99 -18.39
C VAL A 609 -39.65 -17.86 -17.90
N ALA A 610 -39.81 -17.39 -16.67
CA ALA A 610 -41.13 -17.29 -16.03
C ALA A 610 -41.98 -16.13 -16.57
N GLY A 611 -41.34 -15.07 -17.08
CA GLY A 611 -42.06 -14.03 -17.82
C GLY A 611 -41.62 -13.94 -19.29
N ALA A 612 -41.66 -12.76 -19.88
CA ALA A 612 -41.53 -12.63 -21.34
C ALA A 612 -40.08 -12.85 -21.81
N MET A 613 -39.94 -13.53 -22.95
CA MET A 613 -38.68 -13.65 -23.68
C MET A 613 -38.74 -12.83 -24.97
N SER A 614 -37.72 -12.01 -25.22
CA SER A 614 -37.57 -11.24 -26.45
C SER A 614 -36.19 -11.48 -27.03
N ILE A 615 -36.15 -11.92 -28.28
CA ILE A 615 -34.95 -12.11 -29.07
C ILE A 615 -35.04 -11.17 -30.27
N VAL A 616 -34.01 -10.36 -30.45
CA VAL A 616 -33.82 -9.52 -31.62
C VAL A 616 -32.38 -9.70 -32.08
N THR A 617 -32.18 -10.27 -33.26
CA THR A 617 -30.89 -10.28 -33.94
C THR A 617 -30.95 -9.34 -35.15
N GLY A 618 -30.02 -9.42 -36.09
CA GLY A 618 -29.78 -8.38 -37.09
C GLY A 618 -29.52 -8.98 -38.47
N THR A 619 -28.53 -8.48 -39.21
CA THR A 619 -28.13 -9.19 -40.43
C THR A 619 -27.09 -10.25 -40.12
N GLY A 620 -27.23 -11.45 -40.68
CA GLY A 620 -26.28 -12.55 -40.53
C GLY A 620 -26.95 -13.91 -40.64
N ALA A 621 -26.21 -14.99 -40.42
CA ALA A 621 -26.80 -16.32 -40.31
C ALA A 621 -26.95 -16.63 -38.83
N ASP A 622 -28.11 -16.30 -38.26
CA ASP A 622 -28.37 -16.39 -36.84
C ASP A 622 -28.89 -17.77 -36.45
N GLN A 623 -28.49 -18.26 -35.27
CA GLN A 623 -28.86 -19.58 -34.77
C GLN A 623 -29.52 -19.46 -33.40
N ILE A 624 -30.76 -19.92 -33.30
CA ILE A 624 -31.53 -19.98 -32.05
C ILE A 624 -31.88 -21.44 -31.77
N LEU A 625 -31.27 -22.01 -30.74
CA LEU A 625 -31.47 -23.38 -30.31
C LEU A 625 -32.07 -23.40 -28.90
N LEU A 626 -33.26 -23.95 -28.77
CA LEU A 626 -33.93 -24.24 -27.50
C LEU A 626 -34.06 -25.76 -27.34
N VAL A 627 -33.54 -26.30 -26.25
CA VAL A 627 -33.61 -27.73 -25.90
C VAL A 627 -34.09 -27.85 -24.47
N ASN A 628 -35.14 -28.64 -24.22
CA ASN A 628 -35.72 -28.82 -22.89
C ASN A 628 -35.98 -27.48 -22.16
N THR A 629 -36.50 -26.48 -22.86
CA THR A 629 -36.69 -25.12 -22.34
C THR A 629 -38.17 -24.87 -21.99
N MET A 630 -38.43 -24.22 -20.84
CA MET A 630 -39.79 -23.85 -20.43
C MET A 630 -40.01 -22.34 -20.47
N LEU A 631 -40.95 -21.86 -21.29
CA LEU A 631 -41.33 -20.45 -21.36
C LEU A 631 -42.76 -20.28 -20.84
N ALA A 632 -42.92 -19.66 -19.67
CA ALA A 632 -44.23 -19.51 -19.03
C ALA A 632 -45.04 -18.32 -19.57
N SER A 633 -44.42 -17.44 -20.36
CA SER A 633 -45.06 -16.25 -20.95
C SER A 633 -44.77 -16.13 -22.45
N THR A 634 -44.93 -14.93 -23.01
CA THR A 634 -44.77 -14.70 -24.45
C THR A 634 -43.32 -14.80 -24.89
N LEU A 635 -43.10 -15.40 -26.07
CA LEU A 635 -41.84 -15.37 -26.81
C LEU A 635 -42.03 -14.49 -28.05
N SER A 636 -41.15 -13.50 -28.23
CA SER A 636 -41.02 -12.73 -29.47
C SER A 636 -39.61 -12.89 -30.01
N CYS A 637 -39.47 -13.37 -31.24
CA CYS A 637 -38.20 -13.54 -31.93
C CYS A 637 -38.24 -12.80 -33.28
N LEU A 638 -37.24 -11.95 -33.51
CA LEU A 638 -37.01 -11.24 -34.76
C LEU A 638 -35.56 -11.47 -35.18
N THR A 639 -35.30 -12.20 -36.26
CA THR A 639 -33.91 -12.55 -36.63
C THR A 639 -33.25 -11.59 -37.62
N GLY A 640 -34.03 -10.82 -38.38
CA GLY A 640 -33.48 -9.88 -39.36
C GLY A 640 -33.09 -10.61 -40.65
N GLY A 641 -32.07 -10.14 -41.37
CA GLY A 641 -31.78 -10.64 -42.71
C GLY A 641 -30.62 -11.65 -42.76
N GLY A 642 -30.81 -12.78 -43.42
CA GLY A 642 -29.80 -13.80 -43.71
C GLY A 642 -30.36 -15.20 -43.50
N ALA A 643 -29.52 -16.24 -43.61
CA ALA A 643 -30.01 -17.62 -43.50
C ALA A 643 -30.13 -18.02 -42.03
N ASP A 644 -31.28 -17.74 -41.42
CA ASP A 644 -31.49 -17.90 -39.99
C ASP A 644 -32.08 -19.27 -39.65
N GLU A 645 -31.78 -19.77 -38.45
CA GLU A 645 -32.32 -21.02 -37.93
C GLU A 645 -32.96 -20.81 -36.55
N PHE A 646 -34.25 -21.15 -36.45
CA PHE A 646 -34.93 -21.32 -35.17
C PHE A 646 -35.24 -22.80 -34.95
N SER A 647 -34.64 -23.36 -33.91
CA SER A 647 -34.77 -24.75 -33.51
C SER A 647 -35.29 -24.87 -32.09
N ALA A 648 -36.41 -25.58 -31.90
CA ALA A 648 -36.91 -26.00 -30.59
C ALA A 648 -37.08 -27.51 -30.59
N THR A 649 -36.38 -28.19 -29.69
CA THR A 649 -36.33 -29.67 -29.69
C THR A 649 -36.51 -30.24 -28.30
N LYS A 650 -36.87 -31.54 -28.26
CA LYS A 650 -37.15 -32.28 -27.01
C LYS A 650 -38.29 -31.62 -26.21
N ALA A 651 -38.21 -31.65 -24.87
CA ALA A 651 -39.29 -31.27 -23.95
C ALA A 651 -39.53 -29.74 -23.83
N CYS A 652 -39.44 -28.98 -24.92
CA CYS A 652 -39.73 -27.54 -24.91
C CYS A 652 -41.22 -27.27 -24.70
N THR A 653 -41.56 -26.37 -23.77
CA THR A 653 -42.95 -25.96 -23.51
C THR A 653 -43.11 -24.45 -23.59
N PHE A 654 -44.07 -23.99 -24.39
CA PHE A 654 -44.41 -22.58 -24.60
C PHE A 654 -45.81 -22.29 -24.09
N ALA A 655 -45.92 -21.78 -22.86
CA ALA A 655 -47.20 -21.51 -22.22
C ALA A 655 -47.90 -20.26 -22.80
N GLY A 656 -47.14 -19.22 -23.11
CA GLY A 656 -47.63 -17.99 -23.73
C GLY A 656 -47.58 -18.00 -25.26
N ASN A 657 -48.03 -16.91 -25.87
CA ASN A 657 -47.99 -16.77 -27.32
C ASN A 657 -46.55 -16.67 -27.82
N VAL A 658 -46.27 -17.33 -28.93
CA VAL A 658 -44.98 -17.31 -29.62
C VAL A 658 -45.13 -16.55 -30.93
N THR A 659 -44.26 -15.58 -31.17
CA THR A 659 -44.18 -14.80 -32.42
C THR A 659 -42.78 -14.87 -32.98
N LEU A 660 -42.63 -15.40 -34.19
CA LEU A 660 -41.36 -15.53 -34.91
C LEU A 660 -41.45 -14.73 -36.22
N SER A 661 -40.45 -13.87 -36.49
CA SER A 661 -40.26 -13.16 -37.75
C SER A 661 -38.82 -13.35 -38.19
N MET A 662 -38.61 -14.05 -39.31
CA MET A 662 -37.26 -14.34 -39.83
C MET A 662 -36.87 -13.46 -41.04
N ASP A 663 -37.70 -12.45 -41.34
CA ASP A 663 -37.53 -11.41 -42.36
C ASP A 663 -37.05 -11.88 -43.75
N ALA A 664 -35.77 -11.81 -44.10
CA ALA A 664 -35.30 -12.06 -45.47
C ALA A 664 -34.06 -12.95 -45.49
N GLY A 665 -34.20 -14.14 -46.03
CA GLY A 665 -33.12 -15.10 -46.25
C GLY A 665 -33.70 -16.50 -46.37
N SER A 666 -32.84 -17.49 -46.60
CA SER A 666 -33.29 -18.88 -46.68
C SER A 666 -33.36 -19.48 -45.29
N ASP A 667 -34.53 -19.39 -44.66
CA ASP A 667 -34.71 -19.60 -43.24
C ASP A 667 -35.11 -21.03 -42.88
N ARG A 668 -34.83 -21.44 -41.63
CA ARG A 668 -35.09 -22.79 -41.14
C ARG A 668 -35.87 -22.76 -39.84
N LEU A 669 -37.09 -23.28 -39.86
CA LEU A 669 -37.91 -23.50 -38.67
C LEU A 669 -37.99 -25.01 -38.36
N LEU A 670 -37.29 -25.42 -37.30
CA LEU A 670 -37.15 -26.82 -36.89
C LEU A 670 -37.80 -27.02 -35.52
N LEU A 671 -38.95 -27.69 -35.47
CA LEU A 671 -39.69 -27.91 -34.23
C LEU A 671 -39.84 -29.41 -33.98
N GLY A 672 -39.48 -29.88 -32.78
CA GLY A 672 -39.65 -31.29 -32.38
C GLY A 672 -38.79 -32.29 -33.14
N THR A 673 -37.68 -31.85 -33.75
CA THR A 673 -36.84 -32.66 -34.65
C THR A 673 -35.75 -33.48 -33.95
N ALA A 674 -35.93 -33.81 -32.67
CA ALA A 674 -35.02 -34.71 -31.94
C ALA A 674 -35.58 -36.13 -31.96
N ASP A 675 -34.73 -37.12 -32.22
CA ASP A 675 -35.04 -38.56 -32.24
C ASP A 675 -34.80 -39.25 -30.89
N ASP A 676 -34.40 -38.48 -29.87
CA ASP A 676 -34.11 -38.91 -28.50
C ASP A 676 -34.88 -38.09 -27.44
N GLY A 677 -36.07 -37.59 -27.80
CA GLY A 677 -36.87 -36.71 -26.96
C GLY A 677 -37.54 -37.44 -25.79
N THR A 678 -37.49 -36.87 -24.58
CA THR A 678 -38.27 -37.39 -23.42
C THR A 678 -39.73 -36.93 -23.44
N ALA A 679 -40.02 -35.85 -24.15
CA ALA A 679 -41.36 -35.32 -24.39
C ALA A 679 -41.43 -34.54 -25.71
N ALA A 680 -42.65 -34.31 -26.17
CA ALA A 680 -42.93 -33.48 -27.34
C ALA A 680 -42.61 -32.00 -27.10
N VAL A 681 -42.47 -31.24 -28.19
CA VAL A 681 -42.49 -29.77 -28.14
C VAL A 681 -43.95 -29.31 -28.05
N ILE A 682 -44.30 -28.56 -27.01
CA ILE A 682 -45.70 -28.20 -26.70
C ILE A 682 -45.90 -26.69 -26.80
N PHE A 683 -46.86 -26.25 -27.60
CA PHE A 683 -47.37 -24.88 -27.66
C PHE A 683 -48.75 -24.82 -26.98
N GLN A 684 -48.80 -24.32 -25.74
CA GLN A 684 -50.06 -24.04 -25.04
C GLN A 684 -50.65 -22.68 -25.43
N GLY A 685 -49.78 -21.72 -25.79
CA GLY A 685 -50.18 -20.51 -26.48
C GLY A 685 -50.29 -20.70 -27.99
N THR A 686 -50.59 -19.63 -28.72
CA THR A 686 -50.58 -19.66 -30.19
C THR A 686 -49.17 -19.42 -30.72
N LEU A 687 -48.76 -20.16 -31.75
CA LEU A 687 -47.57 -19.86 -32.56
C LEU A 687 -47.96 -18.99 -33.76
N THR A 688 -47.28 -17.87 -33.98
CA THR A 688 -47.34 -17.09 -35.21
C THR A 688 -45.95 -16.99 -35.79
N ALA A 689 -45.69 -17.63 -36.91
CA ALA A 689 -44.38 -17.63 -37.57
C ALA A 689 -44.49 -17.06 -38.99
N ASN A 690 -43.62 -16.10 -39.30
CA ASN A 690 -43.40 -15.58 -40.64
C ASN A 690 -41.93 -15.80 -41.01
N LEU A 691 -41.69 -16.68 -41.99
CA LEU A 691 -40.35 -17.05 -42.43
C LEU A 691 -39.79 -16.12 -43.52
N GLY A 692 -40.58 -15.17 -44.01
CA GLY A 692 -40.05 -14.17 -44.94
C GLY A 692 -40.47 -14.39 -46.39
N ALA A 693 -39.59 -13.99 -47.32
CA ALA A 693 -39.91 -13.98 -48.76
C ALA A 693 -39.02 -14.88 -49.62
N GLU A 694 -37.98 -15.49 -49.06
CA GLU A 694 -37.07 -16.36 -49.81
C GLU A 694 -37.41 -17.84 -49.62
N ASN A 695 -36.42 -18.73 -49.76
CA ASN A 695 -36.66 -20.17 -49.79
C ASN A 695 -36.50 -20.76 -48.38
N ASP A 696 -37.62 -21.05 -47.74
CA ASP A 696 -37.64 -21.48 -46.34
C ASP A 696 -37.87 -22.98 -46.18
N LEU A 697 -37.31 -23.54 -45.10
CA LEU A 697 -37.51 -24.91 -44.69
C LEU A 697 -38.32 -24.98 -43.39
N LEU A 698 -39.45 -25.68 -43.45
CA LEU A 698 -40.25 -26.03 -42.29
C LEU A 698 -40.12 -27.53 -41.97
N ARG A 699 -39.77 -27.87 -40.73
CA ARG A 699 -39.83 -29.25 -40.21
C ARG A 699 -40.58 -29.29 -38.88
N LEU A 700 -41.63 -30.11 -38.82
CA LEU A 700 -42.49 -30.30 -37.64
C LEU A 700 -42.45 -31.77 -37.22
N GLY A 701 -41.63 -32.08 -36.23
CA GLY A 701 -41.40 -33.45 -35.76
C GLY A 701 -40.56 -34.28 -36.74
N ILE A 702 -40.37 -35.56 -36.39
CA ILE A 702 -39.87 -36.60 -37.28
C ILE A 702 -40.85 -37.76 -37.17
N ALA A 703 -41.45 -38.15 -38.29
CA ALA A 703 -42.34 -39.30 -38.31
C ALA A 703 -41.61 -40.57 -37.88
N LEU A 704 -42.32 -41.48 -37.21
CA LEU A 704 -41.81 -42.82 -36.83
C LEU A 704 -41.14 -43.54 -38.01
N ALA A 705 -41.72 -43.46 -39.21
CA ALA A 705 -41.17 -44.09 -40.42
C ALA A 705 -39.86 -43.43 -40.93
N ALA A 706 -39.62 -42.18 -40.55
CA ALA A 706 -38.43 -41.40 -40.87
C ALA A 706 -37.36 -41.46 -39.75
N GLY A 707 -37.53 -42.35 -38.76
CA GLY A 707 -36.60 -42.53 -37.65
C GLY A 707 -36.93 -41.75 -36.38
N GLY A 708 -38.07 -41.06 -36.32
CA GLY A 708 -38.54 -40.41 -35.10
C GLY A 708 -39.12 -41.39 -34.08
N ASP A 709 -39.43 -40.89 -32.89
CA ASP A 709 -40.09 -41.62 -31.81
C ASP A 709 -41.47 -41.02 -31.45
N ALA A 710 -42.07 -41.49 -30.35
CA ALA A 710 -43.38 -41.00 -29.89
C ALA A 710 -43.35 -39.50 -29.47
N ASN A 711 -42.16 -38.98 -29.15
CA ASN A 711 -41.87 -37.64 -28.64
C ASN A 711 -41.19 -36.73 -29.68
N SER A 712 -40.72 -37.26 -30.82
CA SER A 712 -40.27 -36.50 -31.99
C SER A 712 -41.42 -35.79 -32.69
N ARG A 713 -42.22 -35.01 -31.95
CA ARG A 713 -43.45 -34.37 -32.42
C ARG A 713 -43.68 -32.98 -31.85
N VAL A 714 -44.59 -32.25 -32.48
CA VAL A 714 -45.04 -30.93 -32.05
C VAL A 714 -46.54 -30.95 -31.70
N GLU A 715 -46.92 -30.42 -30.55
CA GLU A 715 -48.31 -30.37 -30.08
C GLU A 715 -48.79 -28.92 -29.95
N PHE A 716 -49.82 -28.55 -30.71
CA PHE A 716 -50.47 -27.24 -30.64
C PHE A 716 -51.79 -27.34 -29.85
N VAL A 717 -51.74 -27.02 -28.56
CA VAL A 717 -52.90 -27.20 -27.66
C VAL A 717 -53.97 -26.13 -27.92
N LYS A 718 -53.56 -24.89 -28.19
CA LYS A 718 -54.47 -23.78 -28.45
C LYS A 718 -54.65 -23.55 -29.95
N THR A 719 -55.89 -23.41 -30.38
CA THR A 719 -56.23 -23.10 -31.78
C THR A 719 -55.78 -21.68 -32.15
N GLY A 720 -55.52 -21.46 -33.45
CA GLY A 720 -55.12 -20.15 -33.98
C GLY A 720 -53.63 -19.99 -34.26
N SER A 721 -52.84 -21.05 -34.11
CA SER A 721 -51.45 -21.04 -34.58
C SER A 721 -51.38 -20.91 -36.11
N THR A 722 -50.44 -20.12 -36.62
CA THR A 722 -50.23 -19.85 -38.05
C THR A 722 -48.74 -19.87 -38.39
N ILE A 723 -48.39 -20.41 -39.55
CA ILE A 723 -47.03 -20.48 -40.09
C ILE A 723 -47.09 -20.06 -41.56
N GLN A 724 -46.31 -19.04 -41.93
CA GLN A 724 -46.27 -18.47 -43.27
C GLN A 724 -44.83 -18.51 -43.81
N GLY A 725 -44.63 -19.14 -44.97
CA GLY A 725 -43.34 -19.09 -45.70
C GLY A 725 -43.23 -17.91 -46.68
N GLY A 726 -44.33 -17.18 -46.90
CA GLY A 726 -44.36 -16.09 -47.89
C GLY A 726 -44.17 -16.54 -49.35
N PRO A 727 -43.67 -15.64 -50.25
CA PRO A 727 -43.69 -15.86 -51.70
C PRO A 727 -42.60 -16.76 -52.30
N GLY A 728 -41.58 -17.19 -51.56
CA GLY A 728 -40.48 -17.99 -52.10
C GLY A 728 -40.77 -19.48 -52.25
N VAL A 729 -39.75 -20.27 -52.60
CA VAL A 729 -39.87 -21.73 -52.76
C VAL A 729 -39.68 -22.38 -51.39
N ASN A 730 -40.77 -22.43 -50.63
CA ASN A 730 -40.76 -22.98 -49.28
C ASN A 730 -41.09 -24.46 -49.29
N VAL A 731 -40.35 -25.23 -48.50
CA VAL A 731 -40.45 -26.70 -48.48
C VAL A 731 -40.99 -27.17 -47.13
N PHE A 732 -42.05 -27.99 -47.18
CA PHE A 732 -42.60 -28.70 -46.03
C PHE A 732 -42.94 -30.14 -46.41
N ASN A 733 -42.42 -31.10 -45.65
CA ASN A 733 -42.69 -32.52 -45.86
C ASN A 733 -43.68 -33.03 -44.82
N SER A 734 -44.98 -32.95 -45.14
CA SER A 734 -46.02 -33.40 -44.23
C SER A 734 -45.99 -34.90 -43.96
N ALA A 735 -45.45 -35.72 -44.88
CA ALA A 735 -45.35 -37.17 -44.71
C ALA A 735 -44.25 -37.59 -43.72
N ALA A 736 -43.15 -36.82 -43.66
CA ALA A 736 -42.06 -37.01 -42.71
C ALA A 736 -42.29 -36.25 -41.38
N SER A 737 -43.40 -35.52 -41.25
CA SER A 737 -43.72 -34.69 -40.08
C SER A 737 -44.61 -35.43 -39.07
N GLN A 738 -44.50 -35.05 -37.80
CA GLN A 738 -45.32 -35.56 -36.69
C GLN A 738 -45.81 -34.38 -35.84
N TYR A 739 -47.07 -33.97 -36.02
CA TYR A 739 -47.66 -32.86 -35.26
C TYR A 739 -49.17 -33.06 -35.01
N SER A 740 -49.73 -32.35 -34.01
CA SER A 740 -51.15 -32.39 -33.66
C SER A 740 -51.71 -31.02 -33.29
N GLY A 741 -53.03 -30.82 -33.45
CA GLY A 741 -53.75 -29.63 -32.97
C GLY A 741 -53.64 -28.38 -33.84
N LEU A 742 -52.93 -28.45 -34.98
CA LEU A 742 -52.86 -27.36 -35.96
C LEU A 742 -54.03 -27.46 -36.95
N PRO A 743 -54.90 -26.43 -37.08
CA PRO A 743 -56.01 -26.44 -38.03
C PRO A 743 -55.56 -26.54 -39.49
N ASP A 744 -56.41 -27.13 -40.34
CA ASP A 744 -56.20 -27.11 -41.79
C ASP A 744 -56.13 -25.67 -42.31
N GLY A 745 -55.13 -25.38 -43.15
CA GLY A 745 -54.89 -24.03 -43.69
C GLY A 745 -54.07 -23.11 -42.79
N SER A 746 -53.65 -23.54 -41.59
CA SER A 746 -52.73 -22.78 -40.74
C SER A 746 -51.28 -22.73 -41.24
N ILE A 747 -50.89 -23.65 -42.13
CA ILE A 747 -49.60 -23.64 -42.84
C ILE A 747 -49.86 -23.08 -44.24
N MET A 748 -49.27 -21.91 -44.55
CA MET A 748 -49.48 -21.21 -45.82
C MET A 748 -48.16 -20.91 -46.52
N GLY A 749 -48.17 -20.99 -47.86
CA GLY A 749 -46.99 -20.64 -48.67
C GLY A 749 -45.92 -21.72 -48.79
N PHE A 750 -46.20 -22.97 -48.38
CA PHE A 750 -45.26 -24.09 -48.52
C PHE A 750 -45.70 -25.07 -49.62
N ALA A 751 -44.75 -25.45 -50.48
CA ALA A 751 -44.90 -26.58 -51.37
C ALA A 751 -44.62 -27.89 -50.63
N THR A 752 -45.33 -28.95 -50.99
CA THR A 752 -44.99 -30.30 -50.55
C THR A 752 -43.62 -30.69 -51.11
N GLU A 753 -42.68 -31.06 -50.25
CA GLU A 753 -41.38 -31.58 -50.67
C GLU A 753 -41.60 -32.77 -51.61
N PRO A 754 -40.97 -32.81 -52.81
CA PRO A 754 -41.02 -34.00 -53.65
C PRO A 754 -40.38 -35.17 -52.88
N THR A 755 -41.19 -36.18 -52.60
CA THR A 755 -40.86 -37.39 -51.83
C THR A 755 -39.67 -38.16 -52.37
#